data_AF-A0A957W9C1-F1
#
_entry.id   AF-A0A957W9C1-F1
#
_cell.length_a   1.000
_cell.length_b   1.000
_cell.length_c   1.000
_cell.angle_alpha   90.00
_cell.angle_beta   90.00
_cell.angle_gamma   90.00
#
_symmetry.space_group_name_H-M   'P 1'
#
loop_
_entity.id
_entity.type
_entity.pdbx_description
1 polymer ?
#
loop_
_entity_poly.entity_id
_entity_poly.type
_entity_poly.pdbx_seq_one_letter_code
_entity_poly.pdbx_strand_id
1 'polypeptide(L)'
;MFLVDTEEGRIVEDEEIKRQVVNERPYRQWLDEHLVHLNDLPAAPEVPVPDHDTLLQRQIAFGYTFEDQRIIMTPMARDGVEAIGSMGNDTPLAVLSAKPRLLFDYFKQLFAQVTNPPIDSIREELITATEVMLGTEGNLLQPGPENAIQIKLKYPILTNSELAKLRYVNHKSFKSVTLPILFEVDQGEAGLEQALEALYAAADKAIEDGYNIIILSDRGIDRDQAGIPALLAVSGLHHHLIRNGNRTNAALILESGEPREVHHFATLIGYGISAINPYLAYETLADMINQNLLTDTTYEEAQAKYVKASVKGVVKTLSKMGISTIQSYCGAQIFEAIGLKQSLVDKYFTWTPTRIEGIGLDLIAEEVRRRHHHAFPDRQTNGHTLDVGGEWQWRKDGEHHLLNPQTIHALQKATRTGDYKTYRQYAHLINDQSRKLGTLRGMLKFKGQNPIPIEEVESVEAICRRFKTGAMSYGSISKEAHESLAIAMNRIGGKSNTGEGGEDPARFIPDANGDSRKSAIKQVASGRFGVTSEYLVSAQEIQIKMAQGAKPGEGGQLPGAKVYPWIAKVRGSTPGVGLISPPPHHDIYSIEDLAELIHDLKNANRYARINVKLVSEVGVGTIAAGVAKGKADVILISGYDGGTGASPRSSIKHAGLPWELGVAETHQTLVLNRLRSRVVVETDGQLKTGRDVVIAALLGAEEFGFATAPLVTLGCTMMRVCHLDTCPVGVATQNPELRKKFAGDPQYVVNFMRFIAQEMREIMAELGFRTVNEMVGRTDKLEVNEAIEHWKASGLDFSPILYQPEVGPEVGRYCQIEQDHGLDKALDLQVLLDLCQPALENGEPVAATLPIKNVNRVVGTILGSELTRRYGGAGLPEDTIRLRFVGSAGQSFGAFMPQGITFDLEGDANDYFGKGLSGGKLIVAPPPGVTFTPEENIIIGNVAFYGATAGESYIRGVAGERFCVRNSGVNVVVEGVGDHGCEYMTGGRVVVLGKTGRNFAAGMSGGFAYVLDWEGDFATRCNPEMVDLDRLELAEEIVEVKAMIERHVQYTNSELGRRVLADWKAM
;
A
#
# COMPACT_ATOMS: atom_id res chain seq x y z
N MET A 1 12.18 1.23 -27.39
CA MET A 1 13.61 1.60 -27.47
C MET A 1 13.83 2.40 -28.74
N PHE A 2 14.83 3.26 -28.79
CA PHE A 2 15.36 3.76 -30.05
C PHE A 2 16.88 3.79 -29.93
N LEU A 3 17.57 3.58 -31.05
CA LEU A 3 19.01 3.58 -31.13
C LEU A 3 19.42 4.60 -32.18
N VAL A 4 20.42 5.43 -31.87
CA VAL A 4 21.10 6.25 -32.88
C VAL A 4 22.34 5.49 -33.29
N ASP A 5 22.32 4.95 -34.51
CA ASP A 5 23.50 4.32 -35.09
C ASP A 5 24.35 5.38 -35.80
N THR A 6 25.50 5.71 -35.21
CA THR A 6 26.40 6.73 -35.75
C THR A 6 27.25 6.26 -36.92
N GLU A 7 27.40 4.94 -37.12
CA GLU A 7 28.13 4.39 -38.26
C GLU A 7 27.23 4.33 -39.49
N GLU A 8 25.97 3.91 -39.31
CA GLU A 8 24.95 3.89 -40.37
C GLU A 8 24.33 5.28 -40.61
N GLY A 9 24.48 6.21 -39.67
CA GLY A 9 23.99 7.58 -39.76
C GLY A 9 22.46 7.68 -39.71
N ARG A 10 21.79 6.79 -38.96
CA ARG A 10 20.32 6.74 -38.88
C ARG A 10 19.81 6.44 -37.47
N ILE A 11 18.51 6.68 -37.28
CA ILE A 11 17.78 6.24 -36.10
C ILE A 11 17.17 4.87 -36.41
N VAL A 12 17.40 3.91 -35.52
CA VAL A 12 16.83 2.56 -35.57
C VAL A 12 15.69 2.49 -34.57
N GLU A 13 14.50 2.18 -35.07
CA GLU A 13 13.29 2.10 -34.25
C GLU A 13 13.24 0.80 -33.43
N ASP A 14 12.41 0.80 -32.39
CA ASP A 14 12.26 -0.31 -31.44
C ASP A 14 12.06 -1.68 -32.10
N GLU A 15 11.14 -1.74 -33.08
CA GLU A 15 10.78 -2.97 -33.76
C GLU A 15 11.92 -3.55 -34.59
N GLU A 16 12.74 -2.68 -35.20
CA GLU A 16 13.90 -3.12 -35.98
C GLU A 16 14.97 -3.69 -35.06
N ILE A 17 15.28 -3.02 -33.95
CA ILE A 17 16.22 -3.50 -32.93
C ILE A 17 15.79 -4.89 -32.43
N LYS A 18 14.53 -5.03 -32.02
CA LYS A 18 13.99 -6.29 -31.51
C LYS A 18 14.02 -7.39 -32.58
N ARG A 19 13.66 -7.08 -33.82
CA ARG A 19 13.66 -8.04 -34.92
C ARG A 19 15.05 -8.55 -35.25
N GLN A 20 16.07 -7.70 -35.18
CA GLN A 20 17.46 -8.13 -35.32
C GLN A 20 17.81 -9.16 -34.25
N VAL A 21 17.61 -8.82 -32.97
CA VAL A 21 17.96 -9.69 -31.83
C VAL A 21 17.21 -11.02 -31.86
N VAL A 22 15.90 -11.01 -32.12
CA VAL A 22 15.06 -12.22 -32.14
C VAL A 22 15.45 -13.18 -33.29
N ASN A 23 16.08 -12.68 -34.35
CA ASN A 23 16.52 -13.50 -35.49
C ASN A 23 18.00 -13.93 -35.43
N GLU A 24 18.76 -13.55 -34.40
CA GLU A 24 20.18 -13.93 -34.28
C GLU A 24 20.39 -15.45 -34.13
N ARG A 25 19.42 -16.13 -33.50
CA ARG A 25 19.45 -17.57 -33.20
C ARG A 25 18.04 -18.16 -33.35
N PRO A 26 17.90 -19.48 -33.57
CA PRO A 26 16.60 -20.12 -33.71
C PRO A 26 15.92 -20.35 -32.35
N TYR A 27 15.67 -19.28 -31.58
CA TYR A 27 15.15 -19.36 -30.21
C TYR A 27 13.84 -20.15 -30.10
N ARG A 28 12.93 -19.98 -31.07
CA ARG A 28 11.66 -20.73 -31.12
C ARG A 28 11.91 -22.23 -31.22
N GLN A 29 12.82 -22.65 -32.10
CA GLN A 29 13.17 -24.06 -32.26
C GLN A 29 13.75 -24.64 -30.96
N TRP A 30 14.65 -23.90 -30.29
CA TRP A 30 15.22 -24.36 -29.01
C TRP A 30 14.15 -24.55 -27.94
N LEU A 31 13.19 -23.63 -27.83
CA LEU A 31 12.08 -23.76 -26.89
C LEU A 31 11.19 -24.96 -27.24
N ASP A 32 10.80 -25.10 -28.51
CA ASP A 32 9.91 -26.20 -28.95
C ASP A 32 10.55 -27.59 -28.77
N GLU A 33 11.88 -27.70 -28.88
CA GLU A 33 12.61 -28.96 -28.73
C GLU A 33 13.00 -29.32 -27.28
N HIS A 34 13.22 -28.33 -26.40
CA HIS A 34 13.85 -28.54 -25.09
C HIS A 34 13.02 -28.09 -23.87
N LEU A 35 12.09 -27.15 -24.04
CA LEU A 35 11.25 -26.69 -22.93
C LEU A 35 10.16 -27.73 -22.65
N VAL A 36 10.09 -28.23 -21.43
CA VAL A 36 9.10 -29.23 -21.03
C VAL A 36 8.01 -28.55 -20.20
N HIS A 37 6.74 -28.69 -20.57
CA HIS A 37 5.66 -28.25 -19.68
C HIS A 37 5.33 -29.34 -18.66
N LEU A 38 5.07 -28.97 -17.41
CA LEU A 38 4.71 -29.93 -16.35
C LEU A 38 3.49 -30.81 -16.72
N ASN A 39 2.55 -30.27 -17.49
CA ASN A 39 1.36 -31.01 -17.92
C ASN A 39 1.69 -32.14 -18.91
N ASP A 40 2.79 -32.01 -19.65
CA ASP A 40 3.24 -32.99 -20.64
C ASP A 40 4.01 -34.15 -20.00
N LEU A 41 4.44 -34.00 -18.74
CA LEU A 41 5.06 -35.09 -18.00
C LEU A 41 4.03 -36.20 -17.71
N PRO A 42 4.44 -37.48 -17.79
CA PRO A 42 3.58 -38.62 -17.55
C PRO A 42 3.00 -38.58 -16.13
N ALA A 43 1.84 -39.21 -15.94
CA ALA A 43 1.27 -39.37 -14.61
C ALA A 43 2.22 -40.15 -13.71
N ALA A 44 2.28 -39.74 -12.44
CA ALA A 44 3.08 -40.41 -11.44
C ALA A 44 2.55 -41.83 -11.17
N PRO A 45 3.43 -42.81 -10.90
CA PRO A 45 3.01 -44.16 -10.51
C PRO A 45 2.27 -44.17 -9.17
N GLU A 46 2.61 -43.25 -8.28
CA GLU A 46 2.03 -43.13 -6.94
C GLU A 46 1.85 -41.66 -6.58
N VAL A 47 0.68 -41.34 -6.00
CA VAL A 47 0.38 -40.03 -5.41
C VAL A 47 0.09 -40.26 -3.92
N PRO A 48 0.77 -39.55 -3.00
CA PRO A 48 0.51 -39.69 -1.58
C PRO A 48 -0.97 -39.46 -1.24
N VAL A 49 -1.57 -40.40 -0.51
CA VAL A 49 -2.98 -40.36 -0.09
C VAL A 49 -3.09 -39.63 1.25
N PRO A 50 -4.10 -38.74 1.44
CA PRO A 50 -4.38 -38.12 2.72
C PRO A 50 -4.61 -39.14 3.86
N ASP A 51 -3.94 -38.93 4.98
CA ASP A 51 -4.19 -39.70 6.21
C ASP A 51 -5.07 -38.89 7.17
N HIS A 52 -6.37 -39.16 7.12
CA HIS A 52 -7.36 -38.44 7.93
C HIS A 52 -7.25 -38.75 9.43
N ASP A 53 -6.73 -39.91 9.81
CA ASP A 53 -6.66 -40.33 11.22
C ASP A 53 -5.60 -39.52 11.99
N THR A 54 -4.50 -39.15 11.33
CA THR A 54 -3.41 -38.36 11.91
C THR A 54 -3.47 -36.86 11.58
N LEU A 55 -4.43 -36.43 10.75
CA LEU A 55 -4.52 -35.06 10.23
C LEU A 55 -4.51 -34.01 11.36
N LEU A 56 -5.39 -34.17 12.36
CA LEU A 56 -5.50 -33.24 13.47
C LEU A 56 -4.18 -33.13 14.25
N GLN A 57 -3.52 -34.26 14.49
CA GLN A 57 -2.24 -34.28 15.19
C GLN A 57 -1.17 -33.51 14.41
N ARG A 58 -1.09 -33.73 13.09
CA ARG A 58 -0.16 -33.01 12.21
C ARG A 58 -0.49 -31.51 12.15
N GLN A 59 -1.77 -31.14 12.06
CA GLN A 59 -2.23 -29.75 12.12
C GLN A 59 -1.75 -29.05 13.41
N ILE A 60 -1.86 -29.70 14.57
CA ILE A 60 -1.40 -29.15 15.84
C ILE A 60 0.14 -28.95 15.83
N ALA A 61 0.89 -29.94 15.33
CA ALA A 61 2.36 -29.86 15.26
C ALA A 61 2.84 -28.68 14.39
N PHE A 62 2.18 -28.45 13.26
CA PHE A 62 2.44 -27.33 12.34
C PHE A 62 1.75 -26.01 12.75
N GLY A 63 1.07 -25.98 13.90
CA GLY A 63 0.49 -24.78 14.50
C GLY A 63 -0.78 -24.25 13.82
N TYR A 64 -1.57 -25.11 13.17
CA TYR A 64 -2.89 -24.75 12.66
C TYR A 64 -3.84 -24.46 13.81
N THR A 65 -4.69 -23.45 13.61
CA THR A 65 -5.77 -23.12 14.55
C THR A 65 -7.13 -23.21 13.85
N PHE A 66 -8.20 -23.29 14.64
CA PHE A 66 -9.56 -23.17 14.12
C PHE A 66 -9.80 -21.78 13.48
N GLU A 67 -9.09 -20.76 13.97
CA GLU A 67 -9.15 -19.42 13.39
C GLU A 67 -8.57 -19.39 11.97
N ASP A 68 -7.47 -20.10 11.71
CA ASP A 68 -6.86 -20.20 10.37
C ASP A 68 -7.81 -20.85 9.37
N GLN A 69 -8.43 -21.96 9.74
CA GLN A 69 -9.42 -22.63 8.89
C GLN A 69 -10.58 -21.69 8.53
N ARG A 70 -11.21 -21.07 9.54
CA ARG A 70 -12.40 -20.26 9.36
C ARG A 70 -12.15 -18.90 8.71
N ILE A 71 -11.09 -18.20 9.10
CA ILE A 71 -10.85 -16.81 8.69
C ILE A 71 -9.98 -16.73 7.44
N ILE A 72 -9.03 -17.66 7.26
CA ILE A 72 -8.05 -17.60 6.16
C ILE A 72 -8.38 -18.61 5.07
N MET A 73 -8.45 -19.90 5.41
CA MET A 73 -8.59 -20.96 4.41
C MET A 73 -9.98 -20.97 3.76
N THR A 74 -11.05 -20.73 4.52
CA THR A 74 -12.42 -20.73 3.99
C THR A 74 -12.62 -19.73 2.84
N PRO A 75 -12.28 -18.43 2.96
CA PRO A 75 -12.38 -17.49 1.84
C PRO A 75 -11.52 -17.89 0.64
N MET A 76 -10.29 -18.37 0.87
CA MET A 76 -9.39 -18.78 -0.21
C MET A 76 -9.96 -19.95 -1.01
N ALA A 77 -10.54 -20.95 -0.33
CA ALA A 77 -11.13 -22.12 -0.97
C ALA A 77 -12.51 -21.86 -1.58
N ARG A 78 -13.32 -20.98 -0.99
CA ARG A 78 -14.68 -20.68 -1.47
C ARG A 78 -14.70 -19.65 -2.60
N ASP A 79 -13.97 -18.55 -2.41
CA ASP A 79 -14.07 -17.34 -3.24
C ASP A 79 -12.87 -17.18 -4.19
N GLY A 80 -11.79 -17.95 -3.99
CA GLY A 80 -10.58 -17.88 -4.82
C GLY A 80 -9.79 -16.58 -4.65
N VAL A 81 -9.97 -15.90 -3.51
CA VAL A 81 -9.29 -14.66 -3.13
C VAL A 81 -8.87 -14.72 -1.66
N GLU A 82 -7.86 -13.94 -1.28
CA GLU A 82 -7.42 -13.84 0.11
C GLU A 82 -8.49 -13.19 1.01
N ALA A 83 -8.41 -13.48 2.32
CA ALA A 83 -9.34 -12.96 3.31
C ALA A 83 -9.18 -11.45 3.54
N ILE A 84 -10.30 -10.72 3.53
CA ILE A 84 -10.38 -9.30 3.91
C ILE A 84 -10.73 -9.17 5.39
N GLY A 85 -10.15 -8.17 6.05
CA GLY A 85 -10.37 -7.82 7.43
C GLY A 85 -10.49 -6.32 7.65
N SER A 86 -10.56 -5.93 8.92
CA SER A 86 -10.56 -4.53 9.33
C SER A 86 -9.94 -4.34 10.72
N MET A 87 -9.76 -3.08 11.11
CA MET A 87 -8.94 -2.61 12.25
C MET A 87 -7.45 -2.91 12.09
N GLY A 88 -6.64 -2.39 13.01
CA GLY A 88 -5.19 -2.58 13.01
C GLY A 88 -4.78 -3.82 13.78
N ASN A 89 -3.49 -4.13 13.74
CA ASN A 89 -2.90 -5.20 14.52
C ASN A 89 -2.53 -4.71 15.93
N ASP A 90 -3.23 -5.16 16.95
CA ASP A 90 -2.99 -4.85 18.36
C ASP A 90 -2.53 -6.08 19.16
N THR A 91 -2.10 -7.12 18.46
CA THR A 91 -1.41 -8.29 19.04
C THR A 91 0.10 -8.02 19.16
N PRO A 92 0.80 -8.70 20.07
CA PRO A 92 2.25 -8.58 20.21
C PRO A 92 2.99 -8.91 18.91
N LEU A 93 4.17 -8.32 18.75
CA LEU A 93 5.18 -8.82 17.79
C LEU A 93 5.55 -10.26 18.14
N ALA A 94 5.99 -11.05 17.16
CA ALA A 94 6.26 -12.48 17.36
C ALA A 94 7.24 -12.76 18.52
N VAL A 95 8.29 -11.94 18.59
CA VAL A 95 9.31 -11.96 19.66
C VAL A 95 8.78 -11.54 21.04
N LEU A 96 7.66 -10.82 21.10
CA LEU A 96 7.00 -10.38 22.33
C LEU A 96 5.80 -11.25 22.73
N SER A 97 5.36 -12.16 21.85
CA SER A 97 4.24 -13.06 22.13
C SER A 97 4.61 -14.08 23.20
N ALA A 98 3.68 -14.36 24.12
CA ALA A 98 3.85 -15.45 25.08
C ALA A 98 3.64 -16.83 24.46
N LYS A 99 2.94 -16.91 23.31
CA LYS A 99 2.64 -18.13 22.57
C LYS A 99 3.78 -18.48 21.60
N PRO A 100 3.96 -19.77 21.26
CA PRO A 100 4.91 -20.16 20.21
C PRO A 100 4.38 -19.68 18.85
N ARG A 101 5.21 -18.94 18.11
CA ARG A 101 4.89 -18.38 16.78
C ARG A 101 5.60 -19.16 15.69
N LEU A 102 5.12 -19.03 14.46
CA LEU A 102 5.83 -19.56 13.30
C LEU A 102 6.95 -18.61 12.90
N LEU A 103 8.00 -19.16 12.28
CA LEU A 103 9.15 -18.36 11.88
C LEU A 103 8.77 -17.26 10.88
N PHE A 104 7.74 -17.50 10.06
CA PHE A 104 7.14 -16.53 9.15
C PHE A 104 6.77 -15.21 9.84
N ASP A 105 6.25 -15.25 11.07
CA ASP A 105 5.73 -14.05 11.76
C ASP A 105 6.81 -13.02 12.12
N TYR A 106 8.07 -13.44 12.14
CA TYR A 106 9.23 -12.59 12.40
C TYR A 106 9.64 -11.76 11.18
N PHE A 107 9.14 -12.08 9.98
CA PHE A 107 9.42 -11.35 8.75
C PHE A 107 8.27 -10.42 8.39
N LYS A 108 8.60 -9.17 8.05
CA LYS A 108 7.65 -8.16 7.57
C LYS A 108 7.93 -7.82 6.12
N GLN A 109 6.87 -7.82 5.30
CA GLN A 109 6.91 -7.46 3.90
C GLN A 109 7.32 -5.99 3.76
N LEU A 110 8.36 -5.75 2.95
CA LEU A 110 8.73 -4.42 2.51
C LEU A 110 7.85 -3.97 1.34
N PHE A 111 7.80 -2.67 1.09
CA PHE A 111 6.97 -2.09 0.05
C PHE A 111 7.63 -0.83 -0.52
N ALA A 112 7.20 -0.42 -1.70
CA ALA A 112 7.67 0.80 -2.31
C ALA A 112 6.91 2.00 -1.74
N GLN A 113 7.64 3.06 -1.42
CA GLN A 113 7.07 4.37 -1.15
C GLN A 113 8.02 5.45 -1.68
N VAL A 114 7.49 6.36 -2.50
CA VAL A 114 8.19 7.50 -3.10
C VAL A 114 9.25 7.14 -4.15
N THR A 115 10.25 6.32 -3.83
CA THR A 115 11.43 6.05 -4.69
C THR A 115 11.06 5.37 -6.02
N ASN A 116 10.03 4.55 -5.97
CA ASN A 116 9.42 3.84 -7.09
C ASN A 116 7.95 3.55 -6.72
N PRO A 117 7.08 3.29 -7.70
CA PRO A 117 5.68 2.97 -7.44
C PRO A 117 5.43 1.48 -7.20
N PRO A 118 4.43 1.11 -6.37
CA PRO A 118 3.81 -0.21 -6.47
C PRO A 118 3.02 -0.36 -7.78
N ILE A 119 2.69 -1.59 -8.15
CA ILE A 119 1.90 -1.92 -9.36
C ILE A 119 0.51 -2.43 -8.96
N ASP A 120 -0.52 -2.13 -9.77
CA ASP A 120 -1.83 -2.77 -9.63
C ASP A 120 -1.84 -4.18 -10.25
N SER A 121 -1.72 -5.20 -9.39
CA SER A 121 -1.73 -6.62 -9.80
C SER A 121 -3.09 -7.13 -10.33
N ILE A 122 -4.13 -6.30 -10.36
CA ILE A 122 -5.47 -6.64 -10.86
C ILE A 122 -5.69 -5.97 -12.21
N ARG A 123 -5.53 -4.65 -12.29
CA ARG A 123 -5.80 -3.87 -13.51
C ARG A 123 -4.66 -3.92 -14.52
N GLU A 124 -3.45 -4.19 -14.06
CA GLU A 124 -2.25 -4.32 -14.89
C GLU A 124 -1.76 -5.78 -14.93
N GLU A 125 -2.66 -6.76 -14.81
CA GLU A 125 -2.30 -8.20 -14.80
C GLU A 125 -1.46 -8.59 -16.02
N LEU A 126 -1.66 -7.94 -17.17
CA LEU A 126 -0.93 -8.19 -18.43
C LEU A 126 0.61 -8.03 -18.32
N ILE A 127 1.09 -7.22 -17.37
CA ILE A 127 2.52 -7.03 -17.14
C ILE A 127 3.07 -7.96 -16.06
N THR A 128 2.20 -8.73 -15.40
CA THR A 128 2.60 -9.66 -14.34
C THR A 128 2.88 -11.06 -14.89
N ALA A 129 3.81 -11.79 -14.27
CA ALA A 129 4.13 -13.17 -14.64
C ALA A 129 4.23 -14.08 -13.41
N THR A 130 3.53 -15.21 -13.48
CA THR A 130 3.46 -16.21 -12.40
C THR A 130 4.24 -17.49 -12.71
N GLU A 131 4.76 -17.60 -13.92
CA GLU A 131 5.46 -18.78 -14.41
C GLU A 131 6.82 -18.93 -13.72
N VAL A 132 7.22 -20.17 -13.47
CA VAL A 132 8.51 -20.50 -12.86
C VAL A 132 9.18 -21.61 -13.67
N MET A 133 10.50 -21.56 -13.76
CA MET A 133 11.31 -22.56 -14.47
C MET A 133 12.04 -23.44 -13.45
N LEU A 134 12.07 -24.76 -13.71
CA LEU A 134 12.82 -25.73 -12.91
C LEU A 134 13.89 -26.41 -13.74
N GLY A 135 15.08 -26.55 -13.15
CA GLY A 135 16.20 -27.27 -13.73
C GLY A 135 17.51 -26.53 -13.48
N THR A 136 18.53 -26.92 -14.23
CA THR A 136 19.84 -26.28 -14.21
C THR A 136 19.83 -25.02 -15.07
N GLU A 137 20.21 -23.87 -14.50
CA GLU A 137 20.31 -22.62 -15.25
C GLU A 137 21.56 -22.63 -16.15
N GLY A 138 21.37 -22.28 -17.42
CA GLY A 138 22.45 -22.21 -18.41
C GLY A 138 23.31 -20.94 -18.30
N ASN A 139 24.35 -20.86 -19.13
CA ASN A 139 25.24 -19.70 -19.16
C ASN A 139 24.55 -18.49 -19.83
N LEU A 140 24.34 -17.40 -19.08
CA LEU A 140 23.71 -16.18 -19.59
C LEU A 140 24.51 -15.51 -20.72
N LEU A 141 25.84 -15.68 -20.75
CA LEU A 141 26.73 -15.06 -21.73
C LEU A 141 26.82 -15.84 -23.05
N GLN A 142 26.28 -17.06 -23.09
CA GLN A 142 26.38 -17.96 -24.24
C GLN A 142 24.99 -18.55 -24.54
N PRO A 143 24.21 -17.93 -25.46
CA PRO A 143 22.90 -18.44 -25.82
C PRO A 143 23.05 -19.75 -26.61
N GLY A 144 22.52 -20.84 -26.05
CA GLY A 144 22.48 -22.17 -26.67
C GLY A 144 21.20 -22.95 -26.34
N PRO A 145 20.93 -24.07 -27.04
CA PRO A 145 19.77 -24.93 -26.79
C PRO A 145 19.71 -25.47 -25.36
N GLU A 146 20.85 -25.67 -24.71
CA GLU A 146 20.97 -26.11 -23.33
C GLU A 146 20.28 -25.17 -22.33
N ASN A 147 20.23 -23.86 -22.61
CA ASN A 147 19.56 -22.86 -21.78
C ASN A 147 18.03 -23.04 -21.79
N ALA A 148 17.47 -23.70 -22.81
CA ALA A 148 16.04 -23.99 -22.93
C ALA A 148 15.61 -25.29 -22.23
N ILE A 149 16.56 -26.09 -21.70
CA ILE A 149 16.28 -27.33 -20.97
C ILE A 149 15.77 -26.97 -19.56
N GLN A 150 14.48 -26.70 -19.47
CA GLN A 150 13.77 -26.34 -18.24
C GLN A 150 12.40 -27.00 -18.19
N ILE A 151 11.88 -27.26 -17.00
CA ILE A 151 10.47 -27.58 -16.79
C ILE A 151 9.73 -26.29 -16.47
N LYS A 152 8.78 -25.91 -17.33
CA LYS A 152 7.93 -24.74 -17.14
C LYS A 152 6.73 -25.07 -16.25
N LEU A 153 6.64 -24.36 -15.13
CA LEU A 153 5.47 -24.35 -14.24
C LEU A 153 4.60 -23.14 -14.54
N LYS A 154 3.28 -23.35 -14.53
CA LYS A 154 2.33 -22.23 -14.62
C LYS A 154 2.30 -21.40 -13.34
N TYR A 155 2.37 -22.06 -12.18
CA TYR A 155 2.31 -21.44 -10.87
C TYR A 155 3.38 -22.05 -9.95
N PRO A 156 3.88 -21.30 -8.94
CA PRO A 156 4.80 -21.85 -7.94
C PRO A 156 4.10 -22.77 -6.93
N ILE A 157 2.77 -22.85 -6.92
CA ILE A 157 2.01 -23.67 -5.97
C ILE A 157 1.57 -24.96 -6.66
N LEU A 158 2.08 -26.09 -6.19
CA LEU A 158 1.87 -27.42 -6.77
C LEU A 158 0.80 -28.20 -6.01
N THR A 159 -0.09 -28.86 -6.74
CA THR A 159 -0.93 -29.93 -6.22
C THR A 159 -0.12 -31.19 -5.91
N ASN A 160 -0.70 -32.12 -5.14
CA ASN A 160 -0.02 -33.38 -4.78
C ASN A 160 0.30 -34.23 -6.02
N SER A 161 -0.57 -34.21 -7.03
CA SER A 161 -0.36 -34.94 -8.29
C SER A 161 0.77 -34.32 -9.12
N GLU A 162 0.84 -32.99 -9.19
CA GLU A 162 1.91 -32.26 -9.86
C GLU A 162 3.27 -32.49 -9.21
N LEU A 163 3.34 -32.42 -7.87
CA LEU A 163 4.57 -32.76 -7.15
C LEU A 163 4.99 -34.21 -7.42
N ALA A 164 4.04 -35.15 -7.43
CA ALA A 164 4.33 -36.55 -7.70
C ALA A 164 4.95 -36.75 -9.10
N LYS A 165 4.48 -36.02 -10.13
CA LYS A 165 5.10 -36.05 -11.46
C LYS A 165 6.57 -35.62 -11.43
N LEU A 166 6.89 -34.58 -10.65
CA LEU A 166 8.26 -34.09 -10.49
C LEU A 166 9.12 -35.06 -9.66
N ARG A 167 8.55 -35.67 -8.63
CA ARG A 167 9.24 -36.69 -7.79
C ARG A 167 9.62 -37.94 -8.57
N TYR A 168 8.78 -38.36 -9.51
CA TYR A 168 9.02 -39.52 -10.36
C TYR A 168 9.39 -39.12 -11.80
N VAL A 169 10.03 -37.96 -11.98
CA VAL A 169 10.35 -37.43 -13.30
C VAL A 169 11.18 -38.45 -14.08
N ASN A 170 10.62 -38.93 -15.19
CA ASN A 170 11.27 -39.87 -16.08
C ASN A 170 11.65 -39.14 -17.37
N HIS A 171 12.72 -38.35 -17.29
CA HIS A 171 13.23 -37.53 -18.40
C HIS A 171 14.75 -37.64 -18.50
N LYS A 172 15.31 -37.50 -19.72
CA LYS A 172 16.76 -37.65 -19.95
C LYS A 172 17.60 -36.59 -19.24
N SER A 173 17.05 -35.38 -19.09
CA SER A 173 17.77 -34.21 -18.57
C SER A 173 17.37 -33.81 -17.15
N PHE A 174 16.38 -34.48 -16.54
CA PHE A 174 15.90 -34.13 -15.20
C PHE A 174 15.98 -35.33 -14.27
N LYS A 175 16.54 -35.11 -13.08
CA LYS A 175 16.59 -36.09 -12.00
C LYS A 175 16.17 -35.42 -10.70
N SER A 176 15.26 -36.05 -9.98
CA SER A 176 14.77 -35.55 -8.70
C SER A 176 15.14 -36.45 -7.52
N VAL A 177 15.39 -35.82 -6.37
CA VAL A 177 15.61 -36.49 -5.09
C VAL A 177 14.74 -35.83 -4.02
N THR A 178 14.23 -36.62 -3.08
CA THR A 178 13.56 -36.08 -1.89
C THR A 178 14.50 -36.16 -0.70
N LEU A 179 14.75 -35.03 -0.05
CA LEU A 179 15.54 -34.91 1.16
C LEU A 179 14.61 -34.58 2.34
N PRO A 180 14.63 -35.36 3.43
CA PRO A 180 13.82 -35.07 4.61
C PRO A 180 14.31 -33.81 5.33
N ILE A 181 13.38 -33.01 5.84
CA ILE A 181 13.64 -31.85 6.69
C ILE A 181 13.06 -32.10 8.10
N LEU A 182 13.55 -33.15 8.75
CA LEU A 182 13.16 -33.59 10.09
C LEU A 182 14.34 -33.49 11.07
N PHE A 183 14.06 -33.30 12.36
CA PHE A 183 15.07 -33.34 13.43
C PHE A 183 14.52 -33.94 14.72
N GLU A 184 15.44 -34.48 15.53
CA GLU A 184 15.15 -35.03 16.87
C GLU A 184 14.74 -33.91 17.83
N VAL A 185 13.45 -33.87 18.19
CA VAL A 185 12.84 -32.71 18.87
C VAL A 185 13.43 -32.45 20.26
N ASP A 186 13.81 -33.50 20.99
CA ASP A 186 14.34 -33.41 22.34
C ASP A 186 15.83 -33.02 22.39
N GLN A 187 16.52 -33.04 21.24
CA GLN A 187 17.89 -32.53 21.13
C GLN A 187 17.96 -31.00 20.99
N GLY A 188 16.81 -30.33 20.84
CA GLY A 188 16.70 -28.87 20.80
C GLY A 188 17.57 -28.22 19.73
N GLU A 189 18.29 -27.16 20.10
CA GLU A 189 19.17 -26.39 19.20
C GLU A 189 20.18 -27.28 18.45
N ALA A 190 20.87 -28.16 19.18
CA ALA A 190 21.93 -29.00 18.61
C ALA A 190 21.37 -29.99 17.58
N GLY A 191 20.21 -30.59 17.85
CA GLY A 191 19.54 -31.47 16.90
C GLY A 191 19.09 -30.73 15.64
N LEU A 192 18.53 -29.53 15.80
CA LEU A 192 18.11 -28.69 14.69
C LEU A 192 19.30 -28.24 13.82
N GLU A 193 20.40 -27.80 14.43
CA GLU A 193 21.61 -27.42 13.69
C GLU A 193 22.22 -28.61 12.95
N GLN A 194 22.35 -29.76 13.61
CA GLN A 194 22.89 -30.96 12.99
C GLN A 194 22.06 -31.42 11.79
N ALA A 195 20.72 -31.34 11.89
CA ALA A 195 19.83 -31.69 10.79
C ALA A 195 19.98 -30.74 9.59
N LEU A 196 20.19 -29.45 9.82
CA LEU A 196 20.48 -28.47 8.77
C LEU A 196 21.82 -28.76 8.07
N GLU A 197 22.89 -29.02 8.82
CA GLU A 197 24.19 -29.36 8.23
C GLU A 197 24.14 -30.67 7.45
N ALA A 198 23.39 -31.67 7.94
CA ALA A 198 23.16 -32.93 7.24
C ALA A 198 22.37 -32.72 5.94
N LEU A 199 21.35 -31.85 5.95
CA LEU A 199 20.61 -31.45 4.76
C LEU A 199 21.52 -30.83 3.71
N TYR A 200 22.41 -29.92 4.12
CA TYR A 200 23.35 -29.24 3.23
C TYR A 200 24.30 -30.23 2.55
N ALA A 201 24.90 -31.13 3.33
CA ALA A 201 25.78 -32.16 2.80
C ALA A 201 25.05 -33.13 1.85
N ALA A 202 23.80 -33.50 2.17
CA ALA A 202 22.99 -34.35 1.31
C ALA A 202 22.61 -33.67 -0.01
N ALA A 203 22.32 -32.37 0.02
CA ALA A 203 22.03 -31.58 -1.17
C ALA A 203 23.25 -31.42 -2.07
N ASP A 204 24.43 -31.09 -1.51
CA ASP A 204 25.68 -31.00 -2.27
C ASP A 204 25.97 -32.33 -2.98
N LYS A 205 25.89 -33.45 -2.26
CA LYS A 205 26.08 -34.78 -2.82
C LYS A 205 25.08 -35.11 -3.92
N ALA A 206 23.81 -34.76 -3.73
CA ALA A 206 22.79 -34.97 -4.77
C ALA A 206 23.12 -34.18 -6.05
N ILE A 207 23.58 -32.93 -5.93
CA ILE A 207 23.97 -32.13 -7.09
C ILE A 207 25.18 -32.76 -7.79
N GLU A 208 26.17 -33.23 -7.04
CA GLU A 208 27.32 -33.98 -7.57
C GLU A 208 26.90 -35.25 -8.32
N ASP A 209 25.91 -35.98 -7.81
CA ASP A 209 25.32 -37.17 -8.44
C ASP A 209 24.41 -36.84 -9.66
N GLY A 210 24.28 -35.55 -10.00
CA GLY A 210 23.57 -35.04 -11.17
C GLY A 210 22.07 -34.84 -10.95
N TYR A 211 21.60 -34.74 -9.71
CA TYR A 211 20.23 -34.34 -9.40
C TYR A 211 20.08 -32.83 -9.54
N ASN A 212 19.13 -32.39 -10.38
CA ASN A 212 18.86 -30.98 -10.65
C ASN A 212 17.46 -30.53 -10.18
N ILE A 213 16.74 -31.40 -9.49
CA ILE A 213 15.51 -31.10 -8.78
C ILE A 213 15.62 -31.67 -7.36
N ILE A 214 15.65 -30.80 -6.36
CA ILE A 214 15.73 -31.20 -4.95
C ILE A 214 14.39 -30.89 -4.30
N ILE A 215 13.73 -31.92 -3.77
CA ILE A 215 12.46 -31.81 -3.04
C ILE A 215 12.76 -31.90 -1.55
N LEU A 216 12.51 -30.83 -0.81
CA LEU A 216 12.57 -30.79 0.66
C LEU A 216 11.22 -31.26 1.21
N SER A 217 11.20 -32.21 2.14
CA SER A 217 9.94 -32.76 2.67
C SER A 217 9.92 -32.89 4.18
N ASP A 218 8.91 -32.31 4.83
CA ASP A 218 8.63 -32.50 6.26
C ASP A 218 7.64 -33.66 6.53
N ARG A 219 7.33 -34.47 5.51
CA ARG A 219 6.58 -35.71 5.73
C ARG A 219 7.40 -36.68 6.59
N GLY A 220 6.71 -37.35 7.51
CA GLY A 220 7.33 -38.32 8.42
C GLY A 220 7.50 -37.82 9.85
N ILE A 221 6.88 -36.70 10.23
CA ILE A 221 6.80 -36.30 11.64
C ILE A 221 6.15 -37.40 12.49
N ASP A 222 6.76 -37.66 13.64
CA ASP A 222 6.26 -38.63 14.62
C ASP A 222 6.50 -38.10 16.04
N ARG A 223 6.46 -38.96 17.06
CA ARG A 223 6.66 -38.52 18.45
C ARG A 223 8.03 -37.92 18.70
N ASP A 224 9.07 -38.43 18.04
CA ASP A 224 10.46 -38.10 18.32
C ASP A 224 11.02 -37.12 17.26
N GLN A 225 10.51 -37.19 16.03
CA GLN A 225 10.92 -36.38 14.88
C GLN A 225 9.95 -35.23 14.63
N ALA A 226 10.44 -34.00 14.77
CA ALA A 226 9.74 -32.77 14.41
C ALA A 226 10.20 -32.25 13.04
N GLY A 227 9.34 -31.51 12.34
CA GLY A 227 9.71 -30.80 11.12
C GLY A 227 10.64 -29.63 11.41
N ILE A 228 11.75 -29.52 10.67
CA ILE A 228 12.54 -28.29 10.62
C ILE A 228 11.62 -27.19 10.09
N PRO A 229 11.59 -25.98 10.70
CA PRO A 229 10.79 -24.87 10.18
C PRO A 229 11.08 -24.67 8.68
N ALA A 230 10.04 -24.75 7.85
CA ALA A 230 10.23 -24.87 6.41
C ALA A 230 11.03 -23.69 5.83
N LEU A 231 10.76 -22.48 6.34
CA LEU A 231 11.47 -21.27 5.95
C LEU A 231 12.98 -21.33 6.27
N LEU A 232 13.35 -21.91 7.41
CA LEU A 232 14.75 -22.06 7.83
C LEU A 232 15.49 -23.07 6.94
N ALA A 233 14.86 -24.21 6.66
CA ALA A 233 15.42 -25.24 5.78
C ALA A 233 15.65 -24.69 4.37
N VAL A 234 14.64 -24.02 3.80
CA VAL A 234 14.69 -23.42 2.47
C VAL A 234 15.79 -22.35 2.38
N SER A 235 15.74 -21.35 3.25
CA SER A 235 16.66 -20.22 3.20
C SER A 235 18.11 -20.65 3.49
N GLY A 236 18.29 -21.50 4.50
CA GLY A 236 19.59 -22.02 4.85
C GLY A 236 20.25 -22.80 3.72
N LEU A 237 19.51 -23.71 3.07
CA LEU A 237 20.02 -24.45 1.92
C LEU A 237 20.25 -23.53 0.71
N HIS A 238 19.34 -22.59 0.45
CA HIS A 238 19.49 -21.62 -0.62
C HIS A 238 20.81 -20.84 -0.51
N HIS A 239 21.10 -20.30 0.67
CA HIS A 239 22.33 -19.55 0.93
C HIS A 239 23.58 -20.43 0.97
N HIS A 240 23.47 -21.66 1.47
CA HIS A 240 24.55 -22.65 1.37
C HIS A 240 24.95 -22.91 -0.08
N LEU A 241 23.99 -23.19 -0.95
CA LEU A 241 24.23 -23.43 -2.36
C LEU A 241 24.76 -22.19 -3.10
N ILE A 242 24.35 -20.98 -2.71
CA ILE A 242 24.94 -19.73 -3.25
C ILE A 242 26.41 -19.64 -2.86
N ARG A 243 26.75 -19.85 -1.58
CA ARG A 243 28.13 -19.76 -1.09
C ARG A 243 29.06 -20.77 -1.77
N ASN A 244 28.54 -21.94 -2.13
CA ASN A 244 29.29 -22.99 -2.83
C ASN A 244 29.27 -22.84 -4.36
N GLY A 245 28.55 -21.85 -4.92
CA GLY A 245 28.43 -21.68 -6.38
C GLY A 245 27.57 -22.75 -7.07
N ASN A 246 26.75 -23.49 -6.31
CA ASN A 246 25.94 -24.61 -6.80
C ASN A 246 24.44 -24.26 -6.97
N ARG A 247 23.98 -23.06 -6.57
CA ARG A 247 22.55 -22.71 -6.60
C ARG A 247 21.93 -22.80 -8.00
N THR A 248 22.68 -22.48 -9.05
CA THR A 248 22.21 -22.56 -10.45
C THR A 248 22.09 -24.00 -10.96
N ASN A 249 22.67 -24.99 -10.26
CA ASN A 249 22.71 -26.37 -10.73
C ASN A 249 21.41 -27.14 -10.46
N ALA A 250 20.60 -26.70 -9.50
CA ALA A 250 19.37 -27.39 -9.11
C ALA A 250 18.23 -26.43 -8.74
N ALA A 251 17.00 -26.83 -9.08
CA ALA A 251 15.80 -26.19 -8.55
C ALA A 251 15.43 -26.76 -7.17
N LEU A 252 14.91 -25.91 -6.28
CA LEU A 252 14.47 -26.30 -4.95
C LEU A 252 12.93 -26.31 -4.91
N ILE A 253 12.35 -27.40 -4.44
CA ILE A 253 10.90 -27.58 -4.28
C ILE A 253 10.62 -27.94 -2.82
N LEU A 254 9.58 -27.38 -2.23
CA LEU A 254 9.17 -27.67 -0.86
C LEU A 254 7.87 -28.48 -0.86
N GLU A 255 7.86 -29.64 -0.23
CA GLU A 255 6.68 -30.35 0.24
C GLU A 255 6.55 -30.11 1.75
N SER A 256 5.53 -29.35 2.17
CA SER A 256 5.44 -28.97 3.58
C SER A 256 4.03 -28.92 4.12
N GLY A 257 3.91 -29.31 5.40
CA GLY A 257 2.71 -29.14 6.20
C GLY A 257 2.55 -27.75 6.82
N GLU A 258 3.59 -26.90 6.82
CA GLU A 258 3.58 -25.58 7.47
C GLU A 258 2.88 -24.45 6.66
N PRO A 259 3.10 -24.27 5.34
CA PRO A 259 2.58 -23.12 4.60
C PRO A 259 1.07 -23.24 4.32
N ARG A 260 0.32 -22.18 4.64
CA ARG A 260 -1.15 -22.16 4.53
C ARG A 260 -1.77 -20.80 4.22
N GLU A 261 -0.99 -19.73 4.26
CA GLU A 261 -1.41 -18.36 4.00
C GLU A 261 -0.47 -17.66 3.03
N VAL A 262 -0.94 -16.58 2.41
CA VAL A 262 -0.21 -15.82 1.39
C VAL A 262 1.20 -15.43 1.83
N HIS A 263 1.37 -14.99 3.07
CA HIS A 263 2.67 -14.57 3.58
C HIS A 263 3.68 -15.72 3.69
N HIS A 264 3.24 -16.92 4.05
CA HIS A 264 4.10 -18.11 4.09
C HIS A 264 4.62 -18.44 2.69
N PHE A 265 3.76 -18.39 1.67
CA PHE A 265 4.18 -18.63 0.29
C PHE A 265 5.15 -17.55 -0.22
N ALA A 266 4.85 -16.28 0.06
CA ALA A 266 5.69 -15.17 -0.36
C ALA A 266 7.09 -15.21 0.28
N THR A 267 7.18 -15.49 1.59
CA THR A 267 8.48 -15.63 2.27
C THR A 267 9.28 -16.79 1.72
N LEU A 268 8.69 -17.98 1.59
CA LEU A 268 9.38 -19.14 1.02
C LEU A 268 9.96 -18.87 -0.38
N ILE A 269 9.19 -18.21 -1.26
CA ILE A 269 9.66 -17.81 -2.60
C ILE A 269 10.77 -16.75 -2.48
N GLY A 270 10.56 -15.72 -1.65
CA GLY A 270 11.54 -14.65 -1.44
C GLY A 270 12.88 -15.13 -0.89
N TYR A 271 12.92 -16.30 -0.25
CA TYR A 271 14.14 -16.97 0.23
C TYR A 271 14.59 -18.15 -0.64
N GLY A 272 14.09 -18.23 -1.88
CA GLY A 272 14.73 -19.01 -2.95
C GLY A 272 14.11 -20.35 -3.29
N ILE A 273 12.91 -20.68 -2.79
CA ILE A 273 12.16 -21.86 -3.28
C ILE A 273 11.57 -21.60 -4.66
N SER A 274 11.66 -22.56 -5.56
CA SER A 274 11.09 -22.47 -6.90
C SER A 274 9.61 -22.88 -6.91
N ALA A 275 9.22 -23.89 -6.13
CA ALA A 275 7.82 -24.32 -6.03
C ALA A 275 7.48 -24.94 -4.67
N ILE A 276 6.20 -24.90 -4.29
CA ILE A 276 5.68 -25.26 -2.98
C ILE A 276 4.46 -26.16 -3.15
N ASN A 277 4.46 -27.32 -2.50
CA ASN A 277 3.32 -28.19 -2.31
C ASN A 277 2.86 -28.12 -0.84
N PRO A 278 1.78 -27.38 -0.53
CA PRO A 278 1.25 -27.25 0.82
C PRO A 278 0.31 -28.44 1.15
N TYR A 279 0.87 -29.65 1.25
CA TYR A 279 0.06 -30.87 1.29
C TYR A 279 -0.96 -30.88 2.44
N LEU A 280 -0.57 -30.40 3.64
CA LEU A 280 -1.44 -30.43 4.81
C LEU A 280 -2.58 -29.42 4.70
N ALA A 281 -2.37 -28.30 3.99
CA ALA A 281 -3.44 -27.37 3.68
C ALA A 281 -4.50 -28.06 2.80
N TYR A 282 -4.09 -28.84 1.80
CA TYR A 282 -5.04 -29.61 0.97
C TYR A 282 -5.78 -30.69 1.76
N GLU A 283 -5.08 -31.44 2.62
CA GLU A 283 -5.73 -32.45 3.48
C GLU A 283 -6.73 -31.78 4.45
N THR A 284 -6.40 -30.59 4.96
CA THR A 284 -7.29 -29.77 5.79
C THR A 284 -8.54 -29.33 5.02
N LEU A 285 -8.42 -28.93 3.75
CA LEU A 285 -9.58 -28.57 2.93
C LEU A 285 -10.52 -29.76 2.71
N ALA A 286 -9.99 -30.95 2.44
CA ALA A 286 -10.78 -32.17 2.30
C ALA A 286 -11.56 -32.48 3.59
N ASP A 287 -10.91 -32.36 4.74
CA ASP A 287 -11.52 -32.57 6.05
C ASP A 287 -12.58 -31.51 6.40
N MET A 288 -12.32 -30.24 6.07
CA MET A 288 -13.31 -29.15 6.22
C MET A 288 -14.58 -29.41 5.39
N ILE A 289 -14.47 -30.00 4.20
CA ILE A 289 -15.62 -30.41 3.38
C ILE A 289 -16.36 -31.57 4.06
N ASN A 290 -15.63 -32.60 4.51
CA ASN A 290 -16.21 -33.75 5.22
C ASN A 290 -16.97 -33.33 6.49
N GLN A 291 -16.51 -32.28 7.17
CA GLN A 291 -17.14 -31.71 8.37
C GLN A 291 -18.24 -30.67 8.08
N ASN A 292 -18.55 -30.39 6.81
CA ASN A 292 -19.49 -29.34 6.38
C ASN A 292 -19.11 -27.91 6.85
N LEU A 293 -17.82 -27.65 7.08
CA LEU A 293 -17.29 -26.30 7.31
C LEU A 293 -17.13 -25.52 5.99
N LEU A 294 -16.89 -26.25 4.89
CA LEU A 294 -16.95 -25.76 3.52
C LEU A 294 -18.13 -26.43 2.82
N THR A 295 -19.15 -25.65 2.46
CA THR A 295 -20.32 -26.11 1.72
C THR A 295 -20.26 -25.66 0.27
N ASP A 296 -21.07 -26.31 -0.58
CA ASP A 296 -21.33 -25.87 -1.95
C ASP A 296 -20.09 -25.84 -2.88
N THR A 297 -19.10 -26.72 -2.63
CA THR A 297 -17.93 -26.88 -3.49
C THR A 297 -17.35 -28.30 -3.39
N THR A 298 -16.75 -28.80 -4.48
CA THR A 298 -16.00 -30.05 -4.47
C THR A 298 -14.56 -29.84 -3.98
N TYR A 299 -13.86 -30.93 -3.66
CA TYR A 299 -12.45 -30.85 -3.27
C TYR A 299 -11.57 -30.25 -4.39
N GLU A 300 -11.81 -30.64 -5.64
CA GLU A 300 -11.04 -30.18 -6.80
C GLU A 300 -11.26 -28.67 -7.04
N GLU A 301 -12.51 -28.21 -6.92
CA GLU A 301 -12.84 -26.79 -7.02
C GLU A 301 -12.21 -25.98 -5.89
N ALA A 302 -12.32 -26.48 -4.65
CA ALA A 302 -11.73 -25.85 -3.47
C ALA A 302 -10.20 -25.75 -3.59
N GLN A 303 -9.54 -26.81 -4.05
CA GLN A 303 -8.09 -26.83 -4.30
C GLN A 303 -7.70 -25.82 -5.39
N ALA A 304 -8.41 -25.81 -6.52
CA ALA A 304 -8.12 -24.88 -7.61
C ALA A 304 -8.30 -23.41 -7.19
N LYS A 305 -9.36 -23.10 -6.44
CA LYS A 305 -9.60 -21.76 -5.87
C LYS A 305 -8.56 -21.38 -4.83
N TYR A 306 -8.16 -22.31 -3.96
CA TYR A 306 -7.11 -22.08 -2.98
C TYR A 306 -5.74 -21.78 -3.63
N VAL A 307 -5.38 -22.52 -4.69
CA VAL A 307 -4.18 -22.24 -5.49
C VAL A 307 -4.29 -20.85 -6.14
N LYS A 308 -5.42 -20.54 -6.79
CA LYS A 308 -5.67 -19.22 -7.38
C LYS A 308 -5.53 -18.09 -6.36
N ALA A 309 -6.12 -18.24 -5.17
CA ALA A 309 -6.05 -17.25 -4.09
C ALA A 309 -4.62 -17.04 -3.60
N SER A 310 -3.87 -18.13 -3.44
CA SER A 310 -2.47 -18.11 -2.98
C SER A 310 -1.57 -17.41 -3.99
N VAL A 311 -1.66 -17.78 -5.28
CA VAL A 311 -0.88 -17.17 -6.37
C VAL A 311 -1.22 -15.69 -6.51
N LYS A 312 -2.51 -15.32 -6.54
CA LYS A 312 -2.94 -13.92 -6.61
C LYS A 312 -2.43 -13.11 -5.41
N GLY A 313 -2.45 -13.69 -4.21
CA GLY A 313 -1.90 -13.06 -3.01
C GLY A 313 -0.37 -12.86 -3.07
N VAL A 314 0.37 -13.81 -3.65
CA VAL A 314 1.82 -13.67 -3.85
C VAL A 314 2.13 -12.58 -4.86
N VAL A 315 1.45 -12.56 -6.02
CA VAL A 315 1.60 -11.50 -7.04
C VAL A 315 1.30 -10.13 -6.42
N LYS A 316 0.28 -10.04 -5.58
CA LYS A 316 -0.03 -8.82 -4.86
C LYS A 316 1.02 -8.43 -3.83
N THR A 317 1.68 -9.40 -3.19
CA THR A 317 2.78 -9.12 -2.24
C THR A 317 3.99 -8.54 -2.96
N LEU A 318 4.38 -9.09 -4.11
CA LEU A 318 5.50 -8.56 -4.90
C LEU A 318 5.17 -7.20 -5.54
N SER A 319 3.89 -6.97 -5.91
CA SER A 319 3.48 -5.71 -6.53
C SER A 319 3.54 -4.53 -5.57
N LYS A 320 3.54 -4.77 -4.24
CA LYS A 320 3.80 -3.74 -3.22
C LYS A 320 5.14 -3.05 -3.42
N MET A 321 6.14 -3.74 -3.96
CA MET A 321 7.47 -3.21 -4.26
C MET A 321 7.62 -2.78 -5.74
N GLY A 322 6.55 -2.91 -6.54
CA GLY A 322 6.61 -2.65 -7.99
C GLY A 322 7.33 -3.76 -8.78
N ILE A 323 7.43 -4.97 -8.22
CA ILE A 323 7.96 -6.14 -8.93
C ILE A 323 6.81 -6.74 -9.75
N SER A 324 7.08 -7.19 -10.97
CA SER A 324 6.05 -7.74 -11.86
C SER A 324 6.07 -9.27 -11.99
N THR A 325 7.20 -9.92 -11.72
CA THR A 325 7.35 -11.37 -11.95
C THR A 325 7.73 -12.13 -10.69
N ILE A 326 7.18 -13.33 -10.53
CA ILE A 326 7.57 -14.24 -9.44
C ILE A 326 9.04 -14.65 -9.58
N GLN A 327 9.54 -14.80 -10.80
CA GLN A 327 10.94 -15.14 -11.06
C GLN A 327 11.91 -14.07 -10.51
N SER A 328 11.62 -12.78 -10.70
CA SER A 328 12.43 -11.69 -10.14
C SER A 328 12.30 -11.58 -8.61
N TYR A 329 11.18 -12.02 -8.04
CA TYR A 329 10.94 -12.02 -6.60
C TYR A 329 11.65 -13.19 -5.88
N CYS A 330 11.91 -14.30 -6.58
CA CYS A 330 12.57 -15.47 -6.03
C CYS A 330 13.98 -15.15 -5.56
N GLY A 331 14.27 -15.37 -4.27
CA GLY A 331 15.58 -15.06 -3.67
C GLY A 331 15.86 -13.56 -3.45
N ALA A 332 14.90 -12.66 -3.75
CA ALA A 332 15.10 -11.21 -3.63
C ALA A 332 15.04 -10.68 -2.19
N GLN A 333 14.53 -11.47 -1.24
CA GLN A 333 14.44 -11.13 0.19
C GLN A 333 13.77 -9.77 0.48
N ILE A 334 12.58 -9.53 -0.08
CA ILE A 334 11.81 -8.28 0.13
C ILE A 334 11.12 -8.29 1.51
N PHE A 335 11.92 -8.46 2.56
CA PHE A 335 11.49 -8.59 3.94
C PHE A 335 12.47 -7.92 4.90
N GLU A 336 11.95 -7.52 6.07
CA GLU A 336 12.77 -7.21 7.24
C GLU A 336 12.42 -8.16 8.39
N ALA A 337 13.44 -8.63 9.10
CA ALA A 337 13.27 -9.49 10.27
C ALA A 337 13.20 -8.65 11.56
N ILE A 338 12.19 -8.90 12.39
CA ILE A 338 12.05 -8.30 13.72
C ILE A 338 12.22 -9.37 14.78
N GLY A 339 13.23 -9.22 15.64
CA GLY A 339 13.46 -10.08 16.78
C GLY A 339 14.26 -11.33 16.47
N LEU A 340 15.12 -11.31 15.44
CA LEU A 340 16.06 -12.40 15.11
C LEU A 340 17.50 -11.90 15.34
N LYS A 341 18.36 -12.73 15.94
CA LYS A 341 19.79 -12.35 16.14
C LYS A 341 20.50 -12.15 14.80
N GLN A 342 21.43 -11.21 14.76
CA GLN A 342 22.24 -10.95 13.56
C GLN A 342 23.01 -12.21 13.12
N SER A 343 23.56 -12.98 14.07
CA SER A 343 24.29 -14.22 13.77
C SER A 343 23.43 -15.30 13.10
N LEU A 344 22.14 -15.39 13.46
CA LEU A 344 21.18 -16.30 12.83
C LEU A 344 20.89 -15.85 11.40
N VAL A 345 20.65 -14.55 11.21
CA VAL A 345 20.40 -13.95 9.91
C VAL A 345 21.62 -14.10 8.99
N ASP A 346 22.82 -13.81 9.45
CA ASP A 346 24.05 -13.95 8.67
C ASP A 346 24.25 -15.39 8.16
N LYS A 347 23.91 -16.39 8.98
CA LYS A 347 24.03 -17.81 8.61
C LYS A 347 22.91 -18.26 7.67
N TYR A 348 21.64 -17.98 7.98
CA TYR A 348 20.50 -18.62 7.32
C TYR A 348 19.63 -17.69 6.46
N PHE A 349 19.71 -16.37 6.61
CA PHE A 349 18.90 -15.36 5.91
C PHE A 349 19.77 -14.19 5.44
N THR A 350 20.95 -14.52 4.91
CA THR A 350 22.05 -13.56 4.71
C THR A 350 21.58 -12.32 3.95
N TRP A 351 21.91 -11.13 4.48
CA TRP A 351 21.54 -9.78 4.01
C TRP A 351 20.15 -9.26 4.37
N THR A 352 19.31 -10.05 5.03
CA THR A 352 18.04 -9.53 5.55
C THR A 352 18.29 -8.53 6.69
N PRO A 353 17.69 -7.34 6.68
CA PRO A 353 17.82 -6.39 7.79
C PRO A 353 17.21 -6.94 9.08
N THR A 354 17.90 -6.77 10.22
CA THR A 354 17.34 -7.06 11.55
C THR A 354 17.81 -6.06 12.61
N ARG A 355 17.13 -4.91 12.68
CA ARG A 355 17.55 -3.78 13.53
C ARG A 355 17.22 -3.95 15.00
N ILE A 356 16.27 -4.83 15.28
CA ILE A 356 15.91 -5.26 16.61
C ILE A 356 16.21 -6.75 16.63
N GLU A 357 17.39 -7.07 17.16
CA GLU A 357 17.83 -8.44 17.35
C GLU A 357 16.88 -9.19 18.30
N GLY A 358 17.08 -10.50 18.51
CA GLY A 358 16.23 -11.22 19.45
C GLY A 358 16.60 -12.68 19.62
N ILE A 359 15.78 -13.57 19.06
CA ILE A 359 15.89 -15.01 19.26
C ILE A 359 16.96 -15.65 18.35
N GLY A 360 17.58 -16.71 18.83
CA GLY A 360 18.49 -17.57 18.06
C GLY A 360 17.85 -18.90 17.69
N LEU A 361 18.69 -19.85 17.27
CA LEU A 361 18.26 -21.19 16.89
C LEU A 361 17.68 -21.99 18.08
N ASP A 362 18.22 -21.75 19.27
CA ASP A 362 17.74 -22.26 20.56
C ASP A 362 16.25 -22.05 20.79
N LEU A 363 15.79 -20.81 20.67
CA LEU A 363 14.40 -20.45 20.92
C LEU A 363 13.49 -20.82 19.75
N ILE A 364 14.01 -20.86 18.53
CA ILE A 364 13.28 -21.41 17.37
C ILE A 364 13.00 -22.91 17.61
N ALA A 365 14.01 -23.68 18.02
CA ALA A 365 13.85 -25.09 18.35
C ALA A 365 12.86 -25.28 19.52
N GLU A 366 12.90 -24.43 20.55
CA GLU A 366 11.94 -24.45 21.65
C GLU A 366 10.49 -24.14 21.19
N GLU A 367 10.30 -23.19 20.26
CA GLU A 367 8.98 -22.91 19.68
C GLU A 367 8.42 -24.12 18.92
N VAL A 368 9.25 -24.81 18.15
CA VAL A 368 8.86 -26.08 17.51
C VAL A 368 8.54 -27.13 18.56
N ARG A 369 9.42 -27.36 19.53
CA ARG A 369 9.26 -28.37 20.58
C ARG A 369 7.95 -28.21 21.35
N ARG A 370 7.58 -26.98 21.71
CA ARG A 370 6.31 -26.71 22.42
C ARG A 370 5.09 -27.10 21.59
N ARG A 371 5.06 -26.78 20.30
CA ARG A 371 3.96 -27.18 19.41
C ARG A 371 3.94 -28.69 19.19
N HIS A 372 5.12 -29.29 19.01
CA HIS A 372 5.28 -30.72 18.79
C HIS A 372 4.83 -31.54 20.00
N HIS A 373 5.29 -31.22 21.21
CA HIS A 373 4.84 -31.87 22.44
C HIS A 373 3.35 -31.66 22.72
N HIS A 374 2.75 -30.56 22.24
CA HIS A 374 1.31 -30.37 22.31
C HIS A 374 0.54 -31.33 21.37
N ALA A 375 1.10 -31.62 20.20
CA ALA A 375 0.57 -32.62 19.26
C ALA A 375 0.82 -34.08 19.71
N PHE A 376 1.92 -34.33 20.41
CA PHE A 376 2.34 -35.64 20.90
C PHE A 376 2.44 -35.66 22.44
N PRO A 377 1.30 -35.53 23.16
CA PRO A 377 1.33 -35.47 24.62
C PRO A 377 1.73 -36.82 25.24
N ASP A 378 2.44 -36.77 26.38
CA ASP A 378 2.85 -37.98 27.12
C ASP A 378 1.68 -38.83 27.64
N ARG A 379 0.52 -38.22 27.80
CA ARG A 379 -0.72 -38.90 28.21
C ARG A 379 -1.76 -38.68 27.13
N GLN A 380 -2.42 -39.77 26.72
CA GLN A 380 -3.59 -39.68 25.85
C GLN A 380 -4.67 -38.84 26.54
N THR A 381 -5.00 -37.71 25.95
CA THR A 381 -6.14 -36.88 26.35
C THR A 381 -7.31 -37.15 25.42
N ASN A 382 -8.52 -37.27 25.97
CA ASN A 382 -9.73 -37.42 25.15
C ASN A 382 -10.00 -36.11 24.39
N GLY A 383 -10.12 -36.20 23.07
CA GLY A 383 -10.57 -35.11 22.22
C GLY A 383 -9.56 -33.97 22.08
N HIS A 384 -8.52 -34.19 21.28
CA HIS A 384 -7.77 -33.07 20.74
C HIS A 384 -8.70 -32.28 19.80
N THR A 385 -8.66 -30.96 19.90
CA THR A 385 -9.24 -30.05 18.93
C THR A 385 -8.19 -29.00 18.61
N LEU A 386 -8.28 -28.36 17.45
CA LEU A 386 -7.43 -27.21 17.17
C LEU A 386 -7.66 -26.10 18.20
N ASP A 387 -6.59 -25.38 18.52
CA ASP A 387 -6.68 -24.17 19.32
C ASP A 387 -7.64 -23.17 18.66
N VAL A 388 -8.39 -22.44 19.49
CA VAL A 388 -9.37 -21.44 19.01
C VAL A 388 -8.69 -20.28 18.27
N GLY A 389 -7.37 -20.12 18.40
CA GLY A 389 -6.60 -19.00 17.86
C GLY A 389 -6.75 -17.75 18.73
N GLY A 390 -6.91 -16.59 18.09
CA GLY A 390 -7.02 -15.29 18.74
C GLY A 390 -6.04 -14.27 18.21
N GLU A 391 -5.48 -14.47 17.01
CA GLU A 391 -4.57 -13.54 16.35
C GLU A 391 -5.32 -12.46 15.57
N TRP A 392 -6.47 -12.85 15.00
CA TRP A 392 -7.25 -11.99 14.10
C TRP A 392 -8.41 -11.30 14.81
N GLN A 393 -8.88 -11.88 15.93
CA GLN A 393 -9.93 -11.36 16.79
C GLN A 393 -9.70 -11.78 18.24
N TRP A 394 -9.94 -10.86 19.18
CA TRP A 394 -9.81 -11.16 20.60
C TRP A 394 -10.68 -12.35 21.02
N ARG A 395 -10.04 -13.27 21.75
CA ARG A 395 -10.64 -14.41 22.44
C ARG A 395 -10.13 -14.43 23.87
N LYS A 396 -10.96 -14.91 24.80
CA LYS A 396 -10.61 -14.96 26.23
C LYS A 396 -9.32 -15.76 26.49
N ASP A 397 -9.21 -16.92 25.81
CA ASP A 397 -8.08 -17.85 25.93
C ASP A 397 -7.11 -17.75 24.72
N GLY A 398 -7.26 -16.70 23.91
CA GLY A 398 -6.47 -16.44 22.71
C GLY A 398 -5.17 -15.68 22.95
N GLU A 399 -4.61 -15.10 21.89
CA GLU A 399 -3.49 -14.17 22.01
C GLU A 399 -3.92 -12.88 22.74
N HIS A 400 -2.95 -12.22 23.35
CA HIS A 400 -3.18 -10.94 23.99
C HIS A 400 -3.51 -9.84 22.97
N HIS A 401 -4.48 -8.99 23.31
CA HIS A 401 -4.77 -7.76 22.58
C HIS A 401 -4.74 -6.57 23.53
N LEU A 402 -4.10 -5.49 23.10
CA LEU A 402 -4.08 -4.22 23.85
C LEU A 402 -5.50 -3.65 23.99
N LEU A 403 -6.32 -3.74 22.93
CA LEU A 403 -7.73 -3.37 22.98
C LEU A 403 -8.59 -4.61 23.23
N ASN A 404 -8.94 -4.80 24.49
CA ASN A 404 -9.77 -5.89 24.97
C ASN A 404 -11.03 -5.32 25.69
N PRO A 405 -12.02 -6.16 26.03
CA PRO A 405 -13.26 -5.66 26.62
C PRO A 405 -13.08 -4.78 27.87
N GLN A 406 -12.06 -5.06 28.70
CA GLN A 406 -11.78 -4.27 29.90
C GLN A 406 -11.22 -2.89 29.56
N THR A 407 -10.21 -2.82 28.68
CA THR A 407 -9.61 -1.53 28.28
C THR A 407 -10.60 -0.66 27.51
N ILE A 408 -11.40 -1.27 26.63
CA ILE A 408 -12.49 -0.58 25.89
C ILE A 408 -13.51 0.01 26.86
N HIS A 409 -13.99 -0.77 27.83
CA HIS A 409 -14.99 -0.30 28.78
C HIS A 409 -14.45 0.84 29.67
N ALA A 410 -13.22 0.69 30.18
CA ALA A 410 -12.57 1.69 31.02
C ALA A 410 -12.42 3.03 30.28
N LEU A 411 -11.95 3.00 29.02
CA LEU A 411 -11.81 4.19 28.19
C LEU A 411 -13.15 4.87 27.93
N GLN A 412 -14.15 4.11 27.47
CA GLN A 412 -15.50 4.64 27.19
C GLN A 412 -16.14 5.26 28.44
N LYS A 413 -15.98 4.63 29.61
CA LYS A 413 -16.48 5.16 30.87
C LYS A 413 -15.80 6.48 31.22
N ALA A 414 -14.46 6.51 31.21
CA ALA A 414 -13.69 7.70 31.55
C ALA A 414 -14.09 8.92 30.70
N THR A 415 -14.21 8.72 29.38
CA THR A 415 -14.51 9.81 28.44
C THR A 415 -15.95 10.27 28.48
N ARG A 416 -16.90 9.37 28.77
CA ARG A 416 -18.31 9.73 28.95
C ARG A 416 -18.56 10.51 30.23
N THR A 417 -17.91 10.13 31.33
CA THR A 417 -18.09 10.80 32.62
C THR A 417 -17.15 12.00 32.82
N GLY A 418 -16.18 12.21 31.93
CA GLY A 418 -15.16 13.25 32.11
C GLY A 418 -14.23 12.99 33.31
N ASP A 419 -14.06 11.72 33.72
CA ASP A 419 -13.30 11.36 34.92
C ASP A 419 -11.86 10.92 34.60
N TYR A 420 -10.90 11.81 34.89
CA TYR A 420 -9.47 11.54 34.71
C TYR A 420 -8.96 10.39 35.60
N LYS A 421 -9.58 10.13 36.76
CA LYS A 421 -9.16 9.02 37.63
C LYS A 421 -9.46 7.67 36.96
N THR A 422 -10.64 7.52 36.35
CA THR A 422 -10.97 6.34 35.54
C THR A 422 -10.06 6.25 34.30
N TYR A 423 -9.69 7.37 33.69
CA TYR A 423 -8.69 7.36 32.60
C TYR A 423 -7.34 6.81 33.06
N ARG A 424 -6.83 7.19 34.24
CA ARG A 424 -5.57 6.62 34.77
C ARG A 424 -5.64 5.11 35.00
N GLN A 425 -6.81 4.58 35.35
CA GLN A 425 -7.02 3.12 35.41
C GLN A 425 -6.91 2.48 34.02
N TYR A 426 -7.53 3.09 33.00
CA TYR A 426 -7.36 2.66 31.60
C TYR A 426 -5.89 2.72 31.15
N ALA A 427 -5.21 3.84 31.40
CA ALA A 427 -3.82 4.04 31.02
C ALA A 427 -2.92 3.01 31.70
N HIS A 428 -3.15 2.70 32.98
CA HIS A 428 -2.45 1.63 33.68
C HIS A 428 -2.68 0.25 33.05
N LEU A 429 -3.92 -0.10 32.66
CA LEU A 429 -4.21 -1.37 31.99
C LEU A 429 -3.53 -1.52 30.62
N ILE A 430 -3.27 -0.42 29.91
CA ILE A 430 -2.55 -0.41 28.63
C ILE A 430 -1.02 -0.42 28.84
N ASN A 431 -0.54 0.34 29.82
CA ASN A 431 0.88 0.55 30.06
C ASN A 431 1.53 -0.57 30.88
N ASP A 432 0.77 -1.30 31.72
CA ASP A 432 1.28 -2.44 32.49
C ASP A 432 1.48 -3.67 31.59
N GLN A 433 2.61 -3.66 30.88
CA GLN A 433 3.07 -4.76 30.04
C GLN A 433 4.11 -5.65 30.76
N SER A 434 4.24 -5.54 32.09
CA SER A 434 5.23 -6.28 32.88
C SER A 434 5.12 -7.80 32.77
N ARG A 435 3.91 -8.32 32.49
CA ARG A 435 3.62 -9.76 32.37
C ARG A 435 3.18 -10.20 30.97
N LYS A 436 2.69 -9.28 30.14
CA LYS A 436 2.22 -9.53 28.77
C LYS A 436 2.72 -8.41 27.88
N LEU A 437 3.88 -8.63 27.26
CA LEU A 437 4.46 -7.67 26.34
C LEU A 437 3.62 -7.56 25.08
N GLY A 438 3.39 -6.33 24.62
CA GLY A 438 2.62 -6.06 23.40
C GLY A 438 3.37 -5.21 22.38
N THR A 439 4.30 -4.37 22.82
CA THR A 439 4.93 -3.34 21.96
C THR A 439 6.38 -3.10 22.36
N LEU A 440 7.21 -2.62 21.43
CA LEU A 440 8.61 -2.25 21.71
C LEU A 440 8.70 -1.15 22.77
N ARG A 441 7.88 -0.09 22.65
CA ARG A 441 7.79 0.97 23.66
C ARG A 441 7.38 0.48 25.06
N GLY A 442 6.67 -0.64 25.16
CA GLY A 442 6.33 -1.28 26.43
C GLY A 442 7.56 -1.73 27.22
N MET A 443 8.69 -1.96 26.54
CA MET A 443 9.96 -2.35 27.15
C MET A 443 10.85 -1.18 27.56
N LEU A 444 10.50 0.06 27.20
CA LEU A 444 11.29 1.24 27.57
C LEU A 444 10.80 1.79 28.92
N LYS A 445 11.68 2.25 29.78
CA LYS A 445 11.35 3.05 30.97
C LYS A 445 11.98 4.43 30.89
N PHE A 446 11.42 5.36 31.63
CA PHE A 446 11.90 6.74 31.70
C PHE A 446 13.09 6.87 32.65
N LYS A 447 14.10 7.64 32.24
CA LYS A 447 15.32 7.93 32.99
C LYS A 447 15.37 9.42 33.34
N GLY A 448 15.19 9.78 34.61
CA GLY A 448 15.20 11.18 35.04
C GLY A 448 15.22 11.37 36.56
N GLN A 449 15.86 12.48 37.01
CA GLN A 449 16.00 12.84 38.43
C GLN A 449 15.81 14.34 38.72
N ASN A 450 15.29 15.14 37.77
CA ASN A 450 15.12 16.58 37.93
C ASN A 450 13.67 17.02 37.67
N PRO A 451 12.71 16.58 38.51
CA PRO A 451 11.32 16.96 38.33
C PRO A 451 11.12 18.47 38.53
N ILE A 452 10.15 19.03 37.81
CA ILE A 452 9.72 20.43 37.94
C ILE A 452 8.25 20.48 38.39
N PRO A 453 7.78 21.62 38.95
CA PRO A 453 6.35 21.83 39.18
C PRO A 453 5.55 21.72 37.88
N ILE A 454 4.39 21.05 37.92
CA ILE A 454 3.53 20.87 36.74
C ILE A 454 3.01 22.20 36.20
N GLU A 455 2.95 23.23 37.05
CA GLU A 455 2.57 24.60 36.71
C GLU A 455 3.56 25.27 35.74
N GLU A 456 4.82 24.82 35.70
CA GLU A 456 5.82 25.29 34.74
C GLU A 456 5.71 24.60 33.36
N VAL A 457 4.99 23.48 33.29
CA VAL A 457 4.76 22.75 32.04
C VAL A 457 3.67 23.44 31.22
N GLU A 458 3.89 23.55 29.91
CA GLU A 458 2.93 24.11 28.97
C GLU A 458 1.51 23.53 29.15
N SER A 459 0.50 24.34 28.81
CA SER A 459 -0.89 24.00 29.11
C SER A 459 -1.42 22.83 28.28
N VAL A 460 -2.50 22.20 28.76
CA VAL A 460 -3.24 21.18 28.02
C VAL A 460 -3.66 21.69 26.64
N GLU A 461 -4.11 22.95 26.55
CA GLU A 461 -4.52 23.58 25.30
C GLU A 461 -3.37 23.72 24.30
N ALA A 462 -2.16 24.01 24.76
CA ALA A 462 -0.97 24.10 23.90
C ALA A 462 -0.59 22.73 23.34
N ILE A 463 -0.60 21.69 24.19
CA ILE A 463 -0.30 20.32 23.80
C ILE A 463 -1.35 19.77 22.81
N CYS A 464 -2.65 20.01 23.06
CA CYS A 464 -3.73 19.53 22.20
C CYS A 464 -3.63 20.04 20.74
N ARG A 465 -2.98 21.18 20.48
CA ARG A 465 -2.75 21.69 19.11
C ARG A 465 -1.83 20.80 18.28
N ARG A 466 -1.03 19.94 18.95
CA ARG A 466 -0.16 18.94 18.32
C ARG A 466 -0.89 17.64 18.02
N PHE A 467 -2.13 17.50 18.48
CA PHE A 467 -2.91 16.28 18.27
C PHE A 467 -3.74 16.34 17.00
N LYS A 468 -3.75 15.20 16.32
CA LYS A 468 -4.51 14.99 15.10
C LYS A 468 -5.39 13.76 15.26
N THR A 469 -6.61 13.77 14.71
CA THR A 469 -7.30 12.50 14.47
C THR A 469 -6.82 11.93 13.15
N GLY A 470 -6.47 10.64 13.14
CA GLY A 470 -5.95 9.96 11.95
C GLY A 470 -6.93 9.98 10.77
N ALA A 471 -6.38 9.84 9.58
CA ALA A 471 -7.10 9.89 8.31
C ALA A 471 -8.07 8.70 8.16
N MET A 472 -9.37 8.93 8.38
CA MET A 472 -10.42 7.89 8.31
C MET A 472 -11.53 8.34 7.37
N SER A 473 -11.65 7.70 6.22
CA SER A 473 -12.50 8.21 5.14
C SER A 473 -13.98 8.20 5.47
N TYR A 474 -14.70 9.25 5.10
CA TYR A 474 -16.15 9.18 4.92
C TYR A 474 -16.51 8.04 3.94
N GLY A 475 -17.37 7.13 4.37
CA GLY A 475 -17.63 5.84 3.71
C GLY A 475 -17.11 4.65 4.52
N SER A 476 -15.87 4.72 5.00
CA SER A 476 -15.32 3.73 5.95
C SER A 476 -16.01 3.88 7.31
N ILE A 477 -16.08 5.11 7.80
CA ILE A 477 -16.87 5.50 8.96
C ILE A 477 -18.13 6.27 8.55
N SER A 478 -19.13 6.25 9.43
CA SER A 478 -20.40 6.96 9.25
C SER A 478 -20.20 8.47 9.24
N LYS A 479 -21.17 9.19 8.68
CA LYS A 479 -21.19 10.65 8.68
C LYS A 479 -21.08 11.19 10.11
N GLU A 480 -21.84 10.59 11.02
CA GLU A 480 -21.95 10.98 12.41
C GLU A 480 -20.61 10.86 13.14
N ALA A 481 -19.91 9.73 12.97
CA ALA A 481 -18.59 9.53 13.56
C ALA A 481 -17.56 10.51 12.97
N HIS A 482 -17.57 10.69 11.64
CA HIS A 482 -16.61 11.56 10.95
C HIS A 482 -16.77 13.03 11.34
N GLU A 483 -18.01 13.54 11.37
CA GLU A 483 -18.30 14.91 11.79
C GLU A 483 -18.00 15.14 13.27
N SER A 484 -18.25 14.13 14.13
CA SER A 484 -17.96 14.23 15.56
C SER A 484 -16.47 14.41 15.84
N LEU A 485 -15.61 13.72 15.09
CA LEU A 485 -14.15 13.91 15.19
C LEU A 485 -13.73 15.31 14.76
N ALA A 486 -14.30 15.84 13.67
CA ALA A 486 -13.99 17.19 13.20
C ALA A 486 -14.40 18.26 14.22
N ILE A 487 -15.63 18.18 14.74
CA ILE A 487 -16.11 19.09 15.79
C ILE A 487 -15.19 19.03 17.01
N ALA A 488 -14.86 17.84 17.50
CA ALA A 488 -14.03 17.67 18.67
C ALA A 488 -12.64 18.32 18.52
N MET A 489 -11.97 18.06 17.40
CA MET A 489 -10.63 18.59 17.15
C MET A 489 -10.63 20.10 16.96
N ASN A 490 -11.62 20.63 16.23
CA ASN A 490 -11.77 22.07 16.03
C ASN A 490 -12.01 22.82 17.36
N ARG A 491 -12.78 22.24 18.30
CA ARG A 491 -13.01 22.82 19.63
C ARG A 491 -11.74 22.97 20.48
N ILE A 492 -10.75 22.09 20.29
CA ILE A 492 -9.50 22.09 21.08
C ILE A 492 -8.31 22.70 20.33
N GLY A 493 -8.51 23.21 19.12
CA GLY A 493 -7.43 23.72 18.27
C GLY A 493 -6.47 22.66 17.73
N GLY A 494 -6.82 21.38 17.86
CA GLY A 494 -6.15 20.30 17.14
C GLY A 494 -6.71 20.16 15.72
N LYS A 495 -6.38 19.08 15.02
CA LYS A 495 -6.78 18.93 13.60
C LYS A 495 -7.42 17.56 13.34
N SER A 496 -8.52 17.55 12.59
CA SER A 496 -9.06 16.30 12.02
C SER A 496 -8.70 16.15 10.55
N ASN A 497 -8.77 14.92 10.05
CA ASN A 497 -8.37 14.56 8.70
C ASN A 497 -9.52 13.85 7.97
N THR A 498 -9.77 14.23 6.71
CA THR A 498 -10.85 13.67 5.88
C THR A 498 -10.68 12.21 5.51
N GLY A 499 -9.44 11.70 5.54
CA GLY A 499 -9.09 10.49 4.81
C GLY A 499 -9.35 10.60 3.30
N GLU A 500 -9.26 9.47 2.62
CA GLU A 500 -9.34 9.34 1.16
C GLU A 500 -10.77 9.48 0.57
N GLY A 501 -11.76 9.90 1.36
CA GLY A 501 -13.17 9.78 1.02
C GLY A 501 -13.82 11.03 0.41
N GLY A 502 -13.07 12.11 0.25
CA GLY A 502 -13.61 13.45 0.00
C GLY A 502 -14.31 14.05 1.24
N GLU A 503 -14.81 15.28 1.11
CA GLU A 503 -15.59 15.95 2.14
C GLU A 503 -16.73 16.73 1.49
N ASP A 504 -17.93 16.63 2.06
CA ASP A 504 -19.11 17.37 1.59
C ASP A 504 -18.89 18.89 1.80
N PRO A 505 -18.98 19.73 0.74
CA PRO A 505 -18.79 21.18 0.85
C PRO A 505 -19.73 21.87 1.84
N ALA A 506 -20.89 21.28 2.14
CA ALA A 506 -21.79 21.80 3.17
C ALA A 506 -21.12 21.92 4.55
N ARG A 507 -20.06 21.14 4.82
CA ARG A 507 -19.30 21.19 6.08
C ARG A 507 -18.36 22.38 6.18
N PHE A 508 -18.13 23.13 5.10
CA PHE A 508 -17.20 24.27 5.11
C PHE A 508 -17.77 25.50 5.82
N ILE A 509 -19.09 25.53 5.98
CA ILE A 509 -19.83 26.55 6.72
C ILE A 509 -19.96 26.07 8.18
N PRO A 510 -19.58 26.89 9.17
CA PRO A 510 -19.83 26.59 10.58
C PRO A 510 -21.33 26.44 10.90
N ASP A 511 -21.63 25.59 11.87
CA ASP A 511 -22.98 25.41 12.41
C ASP A 511 -23.42 26.66 13.18
N ALA A 512 -24.73 26.84 13.36
CA ALA A 512 -25.29 27.99 14.07
C ALA A 512 -24.84 28.11 15.55
N ASN A 513 -24.40 27.01 16.15
CA ASN A 513 -23.87 26.98 17.52
C ASN A 513 -22.36 27.30 17.60
N GLY A 514 -21.71 27.59 16.47
CA GLY A 514 -20.27 27.87 16.38
C GLY A 514 -19.38 26.65 16.18
N ASP A 515 -19.92 25.43 16.17
CA ASP A 515 -19.15 24.24 15.83
C ASP A 515 -18.76 24.25 14.35
N SER A 516 -17.57 23.74 14.05
CA SER A 516 -17.16 23.51 12.66
C SER A 516 -17.03 22.02 12.40
N ARG A 517 -17.73 21.55 11.36
CA ARG A 517 -17.63 20.17 10.86
C ARG A 517 -16.54 20.02 9.80
N LYS A 518 -15.91 21.10 9.36
CA LYS A 518 -14.83 21.09 8.37
C LYS A 518 -13.61 20.39 8.95
N SER A 519 -13.03 19.44 8.22
CA SER A 519 -11.75 18.87 8.64
C SER A 519 -10.61 19.83 8.31
N ALA A 520 -9.68 20.03 9.24
CA ALA A 520 -8.54 20.93 9.00
C ALA A 520 -7.54 20.34 7.98
N ILE A 521 -7.39 19.01 7.97
CA ILE A 521 -6.50 18.28 7.06
C ILE A 521 -7.33 17.64 5.95
N LYS A 522 -6.89 17.83 4.71
CA LYS A 522 -7.48 17.31 3.49
C LYS A 522 -6.52 16.30 2.87
N GLN A 523 -6.92 15.05 2.76
CA GLN A 523 -6.05 14.02 2.18
C GLN A 523 -6.14 14.00 0.65
N VAL A 524 -5.00 13.81 -0.01
CA VAL A 524 -4.86 13.53 -1.45
C VAL A 524 -4.21 12.15 -1.55
N ALA A 525 -5.00 11.18 -2.01
CA ALA A 525 -4.61 9.77 -2.16
C ALA A 525 -4.79 9.32 -3.62
N SER A 526 -4.27 8.15 -3.99
CA SER A 526 -4.26 7.62 -5.37
C SER A 526 -5.62 7.61 -6.08
N GLY A 527 -6.74 7.44 -5.37
CA GLY A 527 -8.06 7.50 -5.99
C GLY A 527 -8.55 8.90 -6.39
N ARG A 528 -7.92 9.97 -5.87
CA ARG A 528 -8.34 11.38 -6.02
C ARG A 528 -9.83 11.64 -5.73
N PHE A 529 -10.45 10.80 -4.90
CA PHE A 529 -11.88 10.92 -4.60
C PHE A 529 -12.20 12.25 -3.91
N GLY A 530 -13.10 13.02 -4.50
CA GLY A 530 -13.55 14.31 -3.96
C GLY A 530 -12.46 15.39 -3.90
N VAL A 531 -11.34 15.23 -4.61
CA VAL A 531 -10.28 16.24 -4.68
C VAL A 531 -10.63 17.27 -5.75
N THR A 532 -11.19 18.39 -5.32
CA THR A 532 -11.52 19.55 -6.17
C THR A 532 -10.74 20.79 -5.74
N SER A 533 -10.73 21.84 -6.56
CA SER A 533 -10.18 23.15 -6.17
C SER A 533 -10.73 23.63 -4.81
N GLU A 534 -12.04 23.55 -4.60
CA GLU A 534 -12.71 24.01 -3.36
C GLU A 534 -12.30 23.15 -2.15
N TYR A 535 -12.18 21.84 -2.35
CA TYR A 535 -11.68 20.91 -1.34
C TYR A 535 -10.26 21.29 -0.90
N LEU A 536 -9.35 21.57 -1.84
CA LEU A 536 -7.95 21.92 -1.55
C LEU A 536 -7.83 23.30 -0.88
N VAL A 537 -8.56 24.29 -1.37
CA VAL A 537 -8.58 25.67 -0.84
C VAL A 537 -9.11 25.73 0.59
N SER A 538 -10.01 24.82 0.96
CA SER A 538 -10.61 24.75 2.31
C SER A 538 -9.67 24.17 3.38
N ALA A 539 -8.52 23.60 2.98
CA ALA A 539 -7.54 22.96 3.86
C ALA A 539 -6.68 23.97 4.64
N GLN A 540 -6.31 23.60 5.87
CA GLN A 540 -5.15 24.18 6.58
C GLN A 540 -3.88 23.35 6.36
N GLU A 541 -4.06 22.07 6.05
CA GLU A 541 -2.99 21.13 5.74
C GLU A 541 -3.49 20.14 4.70
N ILE A 542 -2.66 19.83 3.70
CA ILE A 542 -2.97 18.85 2.68
C ILE A 542 -2.04 17.66 2.88
N GLN A 543 -2.60 16.47 3.06
CA GLN A 543 -1.82 15.25 3.28
C GLN A 543 -1.76 14.39 2.02
N ILE A 544 -0.57 14.25 1.44
CA ILE A 544 -0.26 13.25 0.42
C ILE A 544 -0.15 11.90 1.12
N LYS A 545 -1.03 10.95 0.78
CA LYS A 545 -1.06 9.62 1.36
C LYS A 545 -0.29 8.63 0.48
N MET A 546 1.02 8.48 0.72
CA MET A 546 1.80 7.44 0.04
C MET A 546 1.37 6.05 0.48
N ALA A 547 1.22 5.84 1.78
CA ALA A 547 0.87 4.54 2.34
C ALA A 547 0.10 4.65 3.67
N GLN A 548 -0.39 3.52 4.17
CA GLN A 548 -0.94 3.40 5.53
C GLN A 548 -0.50 2.08 6.16
N GLY A 549 -0.26 2.06 7.48
CA GLY A 549 0.35 0.92 8.17
C GLY A 549 -0.38 -0.41 8.02
N ALA A 550 -1.71 -0.40 7.90
CA ALA A 550 -2.50 -1.63 7.75
C ALA A 550 -2.38 -2.33 6.38
N LYS A 551 -1.91 -1.59 5.36
CA LYS A 551 -1.78 -2.06 3.96
C LYS A 551 -0.84 -1.17 3.16
N PRO A 552 0.44 -1.12 3.53
CA PRO A 552 1.41 -0.39 2.76
C PRO A 552 1.66 -1.11 1.41
N GLY A 553 2.01 -0.33 0.37
CA GLY A 553 2.13 -0.82 -1.01
C GLY A 553 0.80 -1.16 -1.69
N GLU A 554 -0.34 -0.79 -1.11
CA GLU A 554 -1.68 -1.04 -1.65
C GLU A 554 -2.60 0.18 -1.57
N GLY A 555 -3.64 0.17 -2.41
CA GLY A 555 -4.65 1.23 -2.45
C GLY A 555 -5.71 1.18 -1.35
N GLY A 556 -6.44 2.30 -1.24
CA GLY A 556 -7.70 2.40 -0.51
C GLY A 556 -8.71 1.33 -0.92
N GLN A 557 -9.54 0.87 0.01
CA GLN A 557 -10.58 -0.13 -0.27
C GLN A 557 -11.87 0.27 0.44
N LEU A 558 -12.94 0.43 -0.35
CA LEU A 558 -14.29 0.59 0.15
C LEU A 558 -15.21 -0.43 -0.53
N PRO A 559 -15.71 -1.44 0.21
CA PRO A 559 -16.62 -2.44 -0.34
C PRO A 559 -17.86 -1.80 -0.97
N GLY A 560 -18.35 -2.34 -2.09
CA GLY A 560 -19.49 -1.78 -2.85
C GLY A 560 -20.77 -1.63 -2.02
N ALA A 561 -20.99 -2.55 -1.07
CA ALA A 561 -22.09 -2.48 -0.11
C ALA A 561 -22.09 -1.19 0.76
N LYS A 562 -20.97 -0.48 0.85
CA LYS A 562 -20.84 0.80 1.57
C LYS A 562 -20.93 2.01 0.64
N VAL A 563 -20.96 1.82 -0.68
CA VAL A 563 -20.97 2.90 -1.68
C VAL A 563 -22.41 3.32 -1.95
N TYR A 564 -23.04 3.89 -0.93
CA TYR A 564 -24.39 4.46 -1.03
C TYR A 564 -24.39 5.72 -1.90
N PRO A 565 -25.55 6.17 -2.42
CA PRO A 565 -25.63 7.33 -3.30
C PRO A 565 -24.96 8.61 -2.77
N TRP A 566 -25.03 8.87 -1.46
CA TRP A 566 -24.35 10.02 -0.86
C TRP A 566 -22.83 9.85 -0.76
N ILE A 567 -22.32 8.62 -0.64
CA ILE A 567 -20.87 8.35 -0.70
C ILE A 567 -20.37 8.50 -2.13
N ALA A 568 -21.10 7.90 -3.08
CA ALA A 568 -20.81 7.97 -4.50
C ALA A 568 -20.74 9.44 -4.99
N LYS A 569 -21.69 10.27 -4.56
CA LYS A 569 -21.72 11.72 -4.85
C LYS A 569 -20.46 12.44 -4.37
N VAL A 570 -20.03 12.25 -3.13
CA VAL A 570 -18.86 12.95 -2.57
C VAL A 570 -17.56 12.49 -3.26
N ARG A 571 -17.53 11.24 -3.74
CA ARG A 571 -16.34 10.65 -4.38
C ARG A 571 -16.28 10.85 -5.90
N GLY A 572 -17.37 11.27 -6.55
CA GLY A 572 -17.47 11.28 -8.00
C GLY A 572 -17.41 9.86 -8.60
N SER A 573 -18.15 8.92 -8.00
CA SER A 573 -18.16 7.49 -8.36
C SER A 573 -19.56 6.94 -8.57
N THR A 574 -19.65 5.67 -8.98
CA THR A 574 -20.92 4.95 -9.21
C THR A 574 -21.46 4.31 -7.91
N PRO A 575 -22.75 4.48 -7.56
CA PRO A 575 -23.36 3.79 -6.42
C PRO A 575 -23.29 2.26 -6.51
N GLY A 576 -23.04 1.58 -5.40
CA GLY A 576 -23.00 0.11 -5.29
C GLY A 576 -21.72 -0.55 -5.81
N VAL A 577 -20.89 0.16 -6.57
CA VAL A 577 -19.62 -0.36 -7.10
C VAL A 577 -18.52 -0.27 -6.06
N GLY A 578 -17.77 -1.36 -5.85
CA GLY A 578 -16.62 -1.37 -4.95
C GLY A 578 -15.50 -0.46 -5.43
N LEU A 579 -14.94 0.33 -4.51
CA LEU A 579 -13.85 1.26 -4.83
C LEU A 579 -12.54 0.70 -4.30
N ILE A 580 -11.72 0.16 -5.21
CA ILE A 580 -10.32 -0.18 -4.97
C ILE A 580 -9.50 0.91 -5.65
N SER A 581 -8.80 1.71 -4.86
CA SER A 581 -7.90 2.73 -5.43
C SER A 581 -6.67 2.05 -6.04
N PRO A 582 -6.04 2.66 -7.06
CA PRO A 582 -4.74 2.21 -7.53
C PRO A 582 -3.75 2.16 -6.34
N PRO A 583 -2.85 1.15 -6.26
CA PRO A 583 -1.76 1.17 -5.30
C PRO A 583 -0.87 2.41 -5.41
N PRO A 584 -0.39 2.81 -6.61
CA PRO A 584 0.43 4.00 -6.74
C PRO A 584 -0.41 5.27 -6.87
N HIS A 585 0.19 6.40 -6.54
CA HIS A 585 -0.20 7.65 -7.15
C HIS A 585 0.34 7.66 -8.59
N HIS A 586 -0.52 7.78 -9.61
CA HIS A 586 -0.06 7.78 -10.99
C HIS A 586 0.75 9.05 -11.37
N ASP A 587 0.76 10.05 -10.48
CA ASP A 587 1.60 11.24 -10.56
C ASP A 587 2.77 11.24 -9.57
N ILE A 588 3.15 10.05 -9.05
CA ILE A 588 4.33 9.87 -8.20
C ILE A 588 4.99 8.52 -8.55
N TYR A 589 5.91 8.53 -9.51
CA TYR A 589 6.73 7.36 -9.85
C TYR A 589 8.18 7.49 -9.36
N SER A 590 8.52 8.63 -8.80
CA SER A 590 9.86 8.98 -8.32
C SER A 590 9.80 10.07 -7.25
N ILE A 591 10.95 10.44 -6.70
CA ILE A 591 11.05 11.53 -5.72
C ILE A 591 10.80 12.90 -6.34
N GLU A 592 11.19 13.10 -7.59
CA GLU A 592 10.95 14.34 -8.34
C GLU A 592 9.46 14.53 -8.66
N ASP A 593 8.73 13.45 -8.92
CA ASP A 593 7.27 13.52 -9.12
C ASP A 593 6.54 13.84 -7.79
N LEU A 594 7.02 13.30 -6.66
CA LEU A 594 6.51 13.71 -5.35
C LEU A 594 6.77 15.21 -5.12
N ALA A 595 7.96 15.70 -5.47
CA ALA A 595 8.28 17.12 -5.36
C ALA A 595 7.38 17.98 -6.27
N GLU A 596 7.03 17.48 -7.46
CA GLU A 596 6.05 18.13 -8.33
C GLU A 596 4.66 18.16 -7.68
N LEU A 597 4.16 17.04 -7.13
CA LEU A 597 2.86 17.06 -6.45
C LEU A 597 2.86 17.97 -5.20
N ILE A 598 3.95 18.04 -4.45
CA ILE A 598 4.09 19.01 -3.34
C ILE A 598 3.98 20.43 -3.90
N HIS A 599 4.65 20.72 -5.02
CA HIS A 599 4.57 22.00 -5.69
C HIS A 599 3.14 22.30 -6.18
N ASP A 600 2.46 21.34 -6.82
CA ASP A 600 1.07 21.47 -7.29
C ASP A 600 0.12 21.83 -6.16
N LEU A 601 0.18 21.08 -5.06
CA LEU A 601 -0.72 21.27 -3.92
C LEU A 601 -0.43 22.58 -3.19
N LYS A 602 0.84 23.01 -3.16
CA LYS A 602 1.20 24.33 -2.62
C LYS A 602 0.71 25.47 -3.52
N ASN A 603 0.73 25.30 -4.84
CA ASN A 603 0.12 26.26 -5.77
C ASN A 603 -1.42 26.26 -5.63
N ALA A 604 -2.05 25.10 -5.43
CA ALA A 604 -3.50 25.00 -5.22
C ALA A 604 -3.95 25.59 -3.87
N ASN A 605 -3.06 25.61 -2.86
CA ASN A 605 -3.30 26.29 -1.60
C ASN A 605 -2.00 26.75 -0.93
N ARG A 606 -1.59 27.98 -1.26
CA ARG A 606 -0.35 28.60 -0.71
C ARG A 606 -0.32 28.74 0.81
N TYR A 607 -1.48 28.69 1.47
CA TYR A 607 -1.61 28.83 2.92
C TYR A 607 -1.60 27.49 3.68
N ALA A 608 -1.73 26.36 2.98
CA ALA A 608 -1.72 25.05 3.61
C ALA A 608 -0.30 24.51 3.80
N ARG A 609 -0.08 23.76 4.88
CA ARG A 609 1.09 22.88 5.01
C ARG A 609 0.92 21.64 4.14
N ILE A 610 2.01 21.12 3.57
CA ILE A 610 2.02 19.85 2.85
C ILE A 610 2.58 18.75 3.76
N ASN A 611 1.76 17.75 4.04
CA ASN A 611 2.07 16.59 4.86
C ASN A 611 2.26 15.36 3.97
N VAL A 612 3.35 14.62 4.14
CA VAL A 612 3.58 13.35 3.43
C VAL A 612 3.48 12.21 4.43
N LYS A 613 2.49 11.34 4.23
CA LYS A 613 2.25 10.16 5.08
C LYS A 613 2.99 8.95 4.51
N LEU A 614 4.03 8.54 5.22
CA LEU A 614 4.84 7.34 5.00
C LEU A 614 4.51 6.26 6.02
N VAL A 615 4.99 5.05 5.79
CA VAL A 615 4.88 3.92 6.73
C VAL A 615 6.28 3.48 7.14
N SER A 616 6.43 3.12 8.41
CA SER A 616 7.69 2.61 8.98
C SER A 616 8.15 1.35 8.25
N GLU A 617 9.33 1.42 7.66
CA GLU A 617 10.12 0.31 7.11
C GLU A 617 11.62 0.66 7.19
N VAL A 618 12.53 -0.30 6.97
CA VAL A 618 13.96 0.02 6.80
C VAL A 618 14.17 0.93 5.59
N GLY A 619 14.96 1.99 5.76
CA GLY A 619 15.25 2.96 4.71
C GLY A 619 14.29 4.14 4.67
N VAL A 620 13.25 4.16 5.51
CA VAL A 620 12.31 5.28 5.60
C VAL A 620 13.01 6.60 5.96
N GLY A 621 14.14 6.57 6.67
CA GLY A 621 14.94 7.76 6.96
C GLY A 621 15.54 8.40 5.71
N THR A 622 16.01 7.58 4.77
CA THR A 622 16.52 8.02 3.46
C THR A 622 15.41 8.66 2.63
N ILE A 623 14.23 8.02 2.62
CA ILE A 623 13.05 8.53 1.93
C ILE A 623 12.62 9.86 2.54
N ALA A 624 12.56 9.97 3.87
CA ALA A 624 12.25 11.21 4.57
C ALA A 624 13.22 12.36 4.24
N ALA A 625 14.51 12.07 4.06
CA ALA A 625 15.47 13.07 3.60
C ALA A 625 15.16 13.56 2.18
N GLY A 626 14.76 12.66 1.27
CA GLY A 626 14.25 13.03 -0.06
C GLY A 626 12.99 13.90 0.03
N VAL A 627 12.01 13.49 0.83
CA VAL A 627 10.75 14.20 1.05
C VAL A 627 10.98 15.62 1.60
N ALA A 628 11.92 15.78 2.53
CA ALA A 628 12.29 17.09 3.06
C ALA A 628 12.96 17.99 2.00
N LYS A 629 13.78 17.42 1.09
CA LYS A 629 14.35 18.13 -0.06
C LYS A 629 13.29 18.50 -1.09
N GLY A 630 12.28 17.65 -1.27
CA GLY A 630 11.06 17.88 -2.04
C GLY A 630 10.11 18.91 -1.43
N LYS A 631 10.51 19.60 -0.35
CA LYS A 631 9.80 20.73 0.28
C LYS A 631 8.55 20.39 1.05
N ALA A 632 8.35 19.14 1.48
CA ALA A 632 7.29 18.83 2.44
C ALA A 632 7.48 19.63 3.75
N ASP A 633 6.36 20.05 4.36
CA ASP A 633 6.37 20.77 5.64
C ASP A 633 6.25 19.79 6.83
N VAL A 634 5.56 18.67 6.63
CA VAL A 634 5.33 17.63 7.65
C VAL A 634 5.59 16.24 7.05
N ILE A 635 6.28 15.38 7.80
CA ILE A 635 6.49 13.97 7.46
C ILE A 635 5.83 13.13 8.54
N LEU A 636 4.81 12.36 8.19
CA LEU A 636 4.14 11.43 9.09
C LEU A 636 4.72 10.02 8.90
N ILE A 637 5.22 9.42 9.98
CA ILE A 637 5.61 8.01 10.03
C ILE A 637 4.52 7.20 10.73
N SER A 638 3.79 6.40 9.96
CA SER A 638 2.77 5.47 10.46
C SER A 638 3.36 4.12 10.85
N GLY A 639 2.98 3.58 12.01
CA GLY A 639 3.27 2.20 12.41
C GLY A 639 2.38 1.16 11.73
N TYR A 640 2.88 -0.07 11.61
CA TYR A 640 2.15 -1.26 11.09
C TYR A 640 0.82 -1.53 11.79
N ASP A 641 0.73 -1.14 13.06
CA ASP A 641 -0.41 -1.36 13.94
C ASP A 641 -1.58 -0.38 13.67
N GLY A 642 -1.43 0.53 12.70
CA GLY A 642 -2.47 1.45 12.26
C GLY A 642 -3.79 0.77 11.85
N GLY A 643 -4.92 1.45 12.08
CA GLY A 643 -6.26 0.92 11.78
C GLY A 643 -6.65 1.00 10.29
N THR A 644 -7.61 0.17 9.88
CA THR A 644 -8.24 0.25 8.55
C THR A 644 -9.73 -0.13 8.57
N GLY A 645 -10.50 0.41 7.63
CA GLY A 645 -11.89 0.00 7.41
C GLY A 645 -12.02 -1.31 6.65
N ALA A 646 -11.11 -1.56 5.70
CA ALA A 646 -11.03 -2.76 4.88
C ALA A 646 -9.60 -2.94 4.33
N SER A 647 -9.06 -4.14 4.47
CA SER A 647 -7.73 -4.52 4.00
C SER A 647 -7.58 -6.03 3.97
N PRO A 648 -6.72 -6.60 3.11
CA PRO A 648 -6.28 -7.97 3.29
C PRO A 648 -5.75 -8.25 4.69
N ARG A 649 -6.04 -9.44 5.19
CA ARG A 649 -5.54 -9.93 6.48
C ARG A 649 -4.02 -10.09 6.46
N SER A 650 -3.48 -10.57 5.34
CA SER A 650 -2.04 -10.70 5.08
C SER A 650 -1.31 -9.37 5.34
N SER A 651 -1.81 -8.28 4.79
CA SER A 651 -1.21 -6.95 4.95
C SER A 651 -1.33 -6.39 6.36
N ILE A 652 -2.48 -6.56 7.03
CA ILE A 652 -2.69 -6.09 8.41
C ILE A 652 -1.67 -6.72 9.38
N LYS A 653 -1.31 -7.99 9.17
CA LYS A 653 -0.45 -8.75 10.09
C LYS A 653 1.03 -8.68 9.71
N HIS A 654 1.35 -8.67 8.42
CA HIS A 654 2.69 -8.94 7.91
C HIS A 654 3.37 -7.79 7.17
N ALA A 655 2.72 -6.65 6.93
CA ALA A 655 3.33 -5.54 6.20
C ALA A 655 3.55 -4.30 7.09
N GLY A 656 4.70 -3.64 6.93
CA GLY A 656 5.11 -2.51 7.76
C GLY A 656 5.73 -2.89 9.10
N LEU A 657 6.32 -1.89 9.76
CA LEU A 657 7.05 -2.05 11.03
C LEU A 657 6.49 -1.18 12.17
N PRO A 658 6.90 -1.44 13.42
CA PRO A 658 6.68 -0.55 14.55
C PRO A 658 7.11 0.90 14.24
N TRP A 659 6.33 1.88 14.67
CA TRP A 659 6.66 3.29 14.45
C TRP A 659 7.89 3.72 15.27
N GLU A 660 8.20 3.04 16.37
CA GLU A 660 9.38 3.30 17.19
C GLU A 660 10.66 3.25 16.33
N LEU A 661 10.73 2.31 15.39
CA LEU A 661 11.84 2.15 14.45
C LEU A 661 11.88 3.29 13.43
N GLY A 662 10.77 3.50 12.73
CA GLY A 662 10.73 4.48 11.64
C GLY A 662 10.86 5.92 12.12
N VAL A 663 10.30 6.28 13.29
CA VAL A 663 10.45 7.61 13.88
C VAL A 663 11.90 7.87 14.28
N ALA A 664 12.54 6.91 14.95
CA ALA A 664 13.95 7.03 15.32
C ALA A 664 14.85 7.15 14.09
N GLU A 665 14.70 6.28 13.10
CA GLU A 665 15.48 6.32 11.85
C GLU A 665 15.28 7.64 11.10
N THR A 666 14.03 8.11 11.00
CA THR A 666 13.69 9.39 10.35
C THR A 666 14.34 10.57 11.08
N HIS A 667 14.20 10.62 12.40
CA HIS A 667 14.81 11.67 13.22
C HIS A 667 16.33 11.68 13.04
N GLN A 668 16.97 10.54 13.25
CA GLN A 668 18.43 10.39 13.18
C GLN A 668 18.96 10.78 11.79
N THR A 669 18.35 10.29 10.71
CA THR A 669 18.78 10.56 9.33
C THR A 669 18.62 12.03 8.96
N LEU A 670 17.51 12.66 9.34
CA LEU A 670 17.28 14.08 9.07
C LEU A 670 18.25 14.98 9.85
N VAL A 671 18.62 14.60 11.08
CA VAL A 671 19.63 15.32 11.88
C VAL A 671 21.01 15.20 11.22
N LEU A 672 21.43 13.98 10.85
CA LEU A 672 22.70 13.72 10.16
C LEU A 672 22.82 14.51 8.84
N ASN A 673 21.71 14.70 8.13
CA ASN A 673 21.67 15.45 6.87
C ASN A 673 21.39 16.96 7.03
N ARG A 674 21.28 17.48 8.27
CA ARG A 674 20.94 18.89 8.57
C ARG A 674 19.62 19.36 7.93
N LEU A 675 18.66 18.45 7.84
CA LEU A 675 17.31 18.68 7.29
C LEU A 675 16.24 18.71 8.39
N ARG A 676 16.54 18.21 9.60
CA ARG A 676 15.56 18.05 10.68
C ARG A 676 14.87 19.35 11.10
N SER A 677 15.57 20.49 10.99
CA SER A 677 15.03 21.81 11.35
C SER A 677 14.00 22.38 10.37
N ARG A 678 13.79 21.74 9.22
CA ARG A 678 12.90 22.22 8.13
C ARG A 678 11.55 21.52 8.06
N VAL A 679 11.37 20.43 8.80
CA VAL A 679 10.20 19.56 8.71
C VAL A 679 9.70 19.20 10.09
N VAL A 680 8.39 19.16 10.25
CA VAL A 680 7.74 18.57 11.42
C VAL A 680 7.69 17.06 11.24
N VAL A 681 8.16 16.29 12.22
CA VAL A 681 7.97 14.83 12.23
C VAL A 681 6.70 14.50 13.01
N GLU A 682 5.73 13.87 12.36
CA GLU A 682 4.49 13.36 12.95
C GLU A 682 4.56 11.84 13.07
N THR A 683 3.88 11.26 14.06
CA THR A 683 3.68 9.80 14.10
C THR A 683 2.26 9.42 14.48
N ASP A 684 1.80 8.30 13.92
CA ASP A 684 0.59 7.59 14.29
C ASP A 684 0.89 6.08 14.31
N GLY A 685 -0.02 5.30 14.87
CA GLY A 685 0.22 3.87 15.10
C GLY A 685 -0.21 3.51 16.50
N GLN A 686 -1.53 3.41 16.67
CA GLN A 686 -2.11 2.90 17.91
C GLN A 686 -1.60 3.58 19.20
N LEU A 687 -1.33 4.89 19.14
CA LEU A 687 -1.10 5.75 20.32
C LEU A 687 -2.36 5.76 21.19
N LYS A 688 -2.23 5.29 22.43
CA LYS A 688 -3.36 5.02 23.33
C LYS A 688 -3.32 5.79 24.65
N THR A 689 -2.13 6.21 25.08
CA THR A 689 -1.88 6.86 26.38
C THR A 689 -0.94 8.06 26.23
N GLY A 690 -0.89 8.95 27.22
CA GLY A 690 0.07 10.06 27.26
C GLY A 690 1.51 9.56 27.32
N ARG A 691 1.74 8.39 27.94
CA ARG A 691 3.02 7.69 27.91
C ARG A 691 3.49 7.34 26.49
N ASP A 692 2.63 6.79 25.63
CA ASP A 692 2.98 6.50 24.23
C ASP A 692 3.44 7.78 23.51
N VAL A 693 2.74 8.88 23.76
CA VAL A 693 3.02 10.19 23.13
C VAL A 693 4.36 10.76 23.61
N VAL A 694 4.68 10.65 24.90
CA VAL A 694 5.99 11.08 25.41
C VAL A 694 7.11 10.24 24.82
N ILE A 695 6.96 8.91 24.70
CA ILE A 695 7.97 8.09 24.02
C ILE A 695 8.15 8.55 22.58
N ALA A 696 7.06 8.75 21.84
CA ALA A 696 7.12 9.26 20.47
C ALA A 696 7.88 10.60 20.37
N ALA A 697 7.65 11.52 21.31
CA ALA A 697 8.38 12.79 21.39
C ALA A 697 9.88 12.56 21.62
N LEU A 698 10.24 11.75 22.62
CA LEU A 698 11.63 11.44 22.96
C LEU A 698 12.38 10.74 21.81
N LEU A 699 11.69 9.94 20.98
CA LEU A 699 12.25 9.34 19.77
C LEU A 699 12.34 10.31 18.58
N GLY A 700 11.65 11.45 18.61
CA GLY A 700 11.84 12.53 17.64
C GLY A 700 10.59 13.13 17.01
N ALA A 701 9.38 12.70 17.38
CA ALA A 701 8.13 13.25 16.87
C ALA A 701 7.70 14.57 17.57
N GLU A 702 6.93 15.39 16.86
CA GLU A 702 6.45 16.71 17.29
C GLU A 702 4.92 16.84 17.28
N GLU A 703 4.26 16.05 16.42
CA GLU A 703 2.80 15.97 16.26
C GLU A 703 2.35 14.51 16.32
N PHE A 704 1.12 14.25 16.79
CA PHE A 704 0.67 12.90 17.17
C PHE A 704 -0.73 12.59 16.65
N GLY A 705 -0.85 11.50 15.89
CA GLY A 705 -2.10 11.06 15.28
C GLY A 705 -2.81 9.95 16.06
N PHE A 706 -4.11 10.11 16.28
CA PHE A 706 -4.97 9.16 16.99
C PHE A 706 -6.16 8.74 16.12
N ALA A 707 -6.31 7.44 15.85
CA ALA A 707 -7.42 6.93 15.03
C ALA A 707 -8.36 6.02 15.84
N THR A 708 -7.88 4.83 16.21
CA THR A 708 -8.72 3.81 16.86
C THR A 708 -9.24 4.24 18.23
N ALA A 709 -8.41 4.83 19.09
CA ALA A 709 -8.84 5.23 20.42
C ALA A 709 -10.00 6.26 20.37
N PRO A 710 -9.93 7.36 19.58
CA PRO A 710 -11.09 8.24 19.36
C PRO A 710 -12.36 7.54 18.84
N LEU A 711 -12.24 6.53 17.98
CA LEU A 711 -13.42 5.74 17.58
C LEU A 711 -13.99 4.91 18.73
N VAL A 712 -13.14 4.38 19.61
CA VAL A 712 -13.56 3.67 20.83
C VAL A 712 -14.31 4.62 21.76
N THR A 713 -13.85 5.86 21.93
CA THR A 713 -14.55 6.87 22.77
C THR A 713 -15.92 7.24 22.19
N LEU A 714 -16.06 7.20 20.86
CA LEU A 714 -17.35 7.39 20.17
C LEU A 714 -18.25 6.14 20.17
N GLY A 715 -17.78 5.00 20.71
CA GLY A 715 -18.60 3.81 20.94
C GLY A 715 -18.13 2.53 20.24
N CYS A 716 -17.03 2.55 19.47
CA CYS A 716 -16.49 1.33 18.86
C CYS A 716 -16.18 0.26 19.92
N THR A 717 -16.63 -0.98 19.66
CA THR A 717 -16.45 -2.15 20.53
C THR A 717 -15.46 -3.17 19.98
N MET A 718 -14.66 -2.81 18.96
CA MET A 718 -13.64 -3.67 18.34
C MET A 718 -14.16 -5.01 17.79
N MET A 719 -15.39 -5.03 17.23
CA MET A 719 -15.97 -6.23 16.61
C MET A 719 -15.29 -6.68 15.32
N ARG A 720 -14.52 -5.79 14.66
CA ARG A 720 -13.76 -6.03 13.41
C ARG A 720 -14.62 -6.45 12.20
N VAL A 721 -15.82 -5.88 12.11
CA VAL A 721 -16.77 -6.07 10.99
C VAL A 721 -16.92 -4.81 10.13
N CYS A 722 -15.93 -3.91 10.16
CA CYS A 722 -16.03 -2.58 9.54
C CYS A 722 -16.21 -2.66 8.01
N HIS A 723 -15.64 -3.70 7.39
CA HIS A 723 -15.71 -3.98 5.96
C HIS A 723 -17.05 -4.60 5.53
N LEU A 724 -17.83 -5.16 6.47
CA LEU A 724 -19.09 -5.87 6.17
C LEU A 724 -20.33 -4.95 6.17
N ASP A 725 -20.14 -3.66 6.49
CA ASP A 725 -21.22 -2.69 6.71
C ASP A 725 -22.17 -3.00 7.89
N THR A 726 -21.82 -3.95 8.76
CA THR A 726 -22.67 -4.45 9.86
C THR A 726 -22.29 -3.92 11.24
N CYS A 727 -21.70 -2.72 11.32
CA CYS A 727 -21.26 -2.14 12.60
C CYS A 727 -22.45 -1.98 13.57
N PRO A 728 -22.45 -2.65 14.74
CA PRO A 728 -23.62 -2.68 15.62
C PRO A 728 -23.90 -1.36 16.35
N VAL A 729 -22.93 -0.44 16.35
CA VAL A 729 -22.93 0.82 17.11
C VAL A 729 -22.91 2.06 16.20
N GLY A 730 -23.17 1.89 14.90
CA GLY A 730 -23.31 3.02 13.97
C GLY A 730 -22.01 3.78 13.65
N VAL A 731 -20.84 3.27 14.01
CA VAL A 731 -19.54 3.94 13.77
C VAL A 731 -18.98 3.65 12.37
N ALA A 732 -18.85 2.38 11.99
CA ALA A 732 -18.19 1.97 10.75
C ALA A 732 -19.17 1.36 9.74
N THR A 733 -20.28 2.03 9.47
CA THR A 733 -21.36 1.57 8.59
C THR A 733 -22.03 2.73 7.87
N GLN A 734 -22.50 2.47 6.65
CA GLN A 734 -23.34 3.37 5.86
C GLN A 734 -24.82 2.98 5.91
N ASN A 735 -25.14 1.77 6.37
CA ASN A 735 -26.51 1.33 6.59
C ASN A 735 -27.30 2.32 7.48
N PRO A 736 -28.38 2.94 6.97
CA PRO A 736 -29.14 3.94 7.71
C PRO A 736 -29.70 3.45 9.04
N GLU A 737 -30.16 2.19 9.13
CA GLU A 737 -30.73 1.64 10.37
C GLU A 737 -29.66 1.39 11.44
N LEU A 738 -28.45 1.02 11.03
CA LEU A 738 -27.33 0.86 11.96
C LEU A 738 -26.75 2.22 12.37
N ARG A 739 -26.74 3.21 11.47
CA ARG A 739 -26.31 4.58 11.80
C ARG A 739 -27.19 5.25 12.86
N LYS A 740 -28.50 4.96 12.90
CA LYS A 740 -29.40 5.41 14.00
C LYS A 740 -28.95 4.95 15.39
N LYS A 741 -28.11 3.90 15.48
CA LYS A 741 -27.56 3.39 16.75
C LYS A 741 -26.31 4.14 17.21
N PHE A 742 -25.80 5.09 16.43
CA PHE A 742 -24.68 5.92 16.84
C PHE A 742 -25.06 6.80 18.03
N ALA A 743 -24.33 6.65 19.13
CA ALA A 743 -24.55 7.37 20.39
C ALA A 743 -23.28 8.12 20.86
N GLY A 744 -22.36 8.39 19.95
CA GLY A 744 -21.13 9.14 20.23
C GLY A 744 -21.40 10.64 20.37
N ASP A 745 -20.60 11.31 21.20
CA ASP A 745 -20.62 12.76 21.38
C ASP A 745 -19.20 13.31 21.15
N PRO A 746 -19.02 14.41 20.38
CA PRO A 746 -17.73 15.09 20.21
C PRO A 746 -17.02 15.36 21.55
N GLN A 747 -17.75 15.65 22.62
CA GLN A 747 -17.20 15.91 23.95
C GLN A 747 -16.40 14.72 24.50
N TYR A 748 -16.75 13.47 24.14
CA TYR A 748 -16.01 12.29 24.59
C TYR A 748 -14.59 12.26 24.00
N VAL A 749 -14.45 12.68 22.75
CA VAL A 749 -13.14 12.81 22.08
C VAL A 749 -12.36 13.98 22.67
N VAL A 750 -13.02 15.11 22.95
CA VAL A 750 -12.40 16.26 23.65
C VAL A 750 -11.83 15.83 25.00
N ASN A 751 -12.62 15.09 25.80
CA ASN A 751 -12.19 14.58 27.10
C ASN A 751 -10.95 13.68 26.96
N PHE A 752 -10.97 12.74 26.01
CA PHE A 752 -9.83 11.86 25.73
C PHE A 752 -8.55 12.64 25.41
N MET A 753 -8.62 13.59 24.48
CA MET A 753 -7.45 14.40 24.10
C MET A 753 -6.92 15.20 25.30
N ARG A 754 -7.80 15.79 26.12
CA ARG A 754 -7.41 16.49 27.34
C ARG A 754 -6.77 15.57 28.37
N PHE A 755 -7.24 14.33 28.52
CA PHE A 755 -6.62 13.34 29.41
C PHE A 755 -5.22 12.93 28.96
N ILE A 756 -5.03 12.68 27.66
CA ILE A 756 -3.73 12.38 27.08
C ILE A 756 -2.75 13.53 27.34
N ALA A 757 -3.17 14.77 27.04
CA ALA A 757 -2.35 15.95 27.28
C ALA A 757 -2.04 16.16 28.77
N GLN A 758 -2.99 15.90 29.67
CA GLN A 758 -2.75 16.00 31.11
C GLN A 758 -1.76 14.94 31.61
N GLU A 759 -1.87 13.68 31.15
CA GLU A 759 -0.89 12.63 31.46
C GLU A 759 0.50 12.98 30.91
N MET A 760 0.58 13.56 29.70
CA MET A 760 1.84 14.07 29.17
C MET A 760 2.44 15.14 30.08
N ARG A 761 1.65 16.10 30.57
CA ARG A 761 2.16 17.16 31.48
C ARG A 761 2.73 16.57 32.76
N GLU A 762 2.08 15.54 33.32
CA GLU A 762 2.55 14.83 34.51
C GLU A 762 3.92 14.18 34.25
N ILE A 763 4.10 13.49 33.12
CA ILE A 763 5.36 12.85 32.75
C ILE A 763 6.43 13.88 32.39
N MET A 764 6.07 14.95 31.70
CA MET A 764 6.98 16.07 31.37
C MET A 764 7.53 16.70 32.65
N ALA A 765 6.66 16.96 33.63
CA ALA A 765 7.05 17.46 34.94
C ALA A 765 8.02 16.52 35.65
N GLU A 766 7.76 15.21 35.63
CA GLU A 766 8.64 14.18 36.21
C GLU A 766 10.03 14.17 35.54
N LEU A 767 10.07 14.30 34.21
CA LEU A 767 11.31 14.28 33.42
C LEU A 767 12.07 15.61 33.43
N GLY A 768 11.44 16.69 33.87
CA GLY A 768 12.01 18.04 33.96
C GLY A 768 11.88 18.91 32.72
N PHE A 769 10.87 18.66 31.87
CA PHE A 769 10.62 19.39 30.62
C PHE A 769 9.46 20.36 30.75
N ARG A 770 9.65 21.61 30.30
CA ARG A 770 8.59 22.65 30.29
C ARG A 770 7.77 22.63 29.02
N THR A 771 8.38 22.22 27.90
CA THR A 771 7.72 22.18 26.59
C THR A 771 7.99 20.87 25.86
N VAL A 772 7.08 20.47 24.97
CA VAL A 772 7.22 19.28 24.11
C VAL A 772 8.46 19.41 23.23
N ASN A 773 8.79 20.61 22.76
CA ASN A 773 10.00 20.84 21.95
C ASN A 773 11.28 20.46 22.70
N GLU A 774 11.34 20.63 24.03
CA GLU A 774 12.52 20.22 24.83
C GLU A 774 12.68 18.69 24.90
N MET A 775 11.60 17.93 24.67
CA MET A 775 11.62 16.47 24.65
C MET A 775 12.10 15.89 23.31
N VAL A 776 11.92 16.62 22.20
CA VAL A 776 12.09 16.07 20.85
C VAL A 776 13.50 15.50 20.64
N GLY A 777 13.59 14.19 20.44
CA GLY A 777 14.87 13.50 20.21
C GLY A 777 15.73 13.32 21.47
N ARG A 778 15.17 13.48 22.68
CA ARG A 778 15.86 13.24 23.97
C ARG A 778 15.84 11.77 24.39
N THR A 779 16.35 10.89 23.52
CA THR A 779 16.45 9.45 23.81
C THR A 779 17.30 9.11 25.04
N ASP A 780 18.13 10.05 25.52
CA ASP A 780 18.89 9.95 26.79
C ASP A 780 17.99 9.83 28.03
N LYS A 781 16.69 10.13 27.88
CA LYS A 781 15.64 9.97 28.90
C LYS A 781 14.93 8.62 28.81
N LEU A 782 15.39 7.72 27.95
CA LEU A 782 14.87 6.37 27.80
C LEU A 782 15.97 5.35 28.11
N GLU A 783 15.58 4.26 28.73
CA GLU A 783 16.42 3.08 28.92
C GLU A 783 15.55 1.82 28.87
N VAL A 784 16.15 0.66 28.63
CA VAL A 784 15.42 -0.61 28.61
C VAL A 784 15.01 -1.01 30.03
N ASN A 785 13.80 -1.53 30.19
CA ASN A 785 13.31 -2.04 31.46
C ASN A 785 13.80 -3.49 31.68
N GLU A 786 14.96 -3.62 32.32
CA GLU A 786 15.59 -4.90 32.66
C GLU A 786 14.76 -5.77 33.62
N ALA A 787 13.76 -5.22 34.31
CA ALA A 787 12.90 -5.98 35.22
C ALA A 787 11.83 -6.82 34.49
N ILE A 788 11.76 -6.74 33.16
CA ILE A 788 10.83 -7.52 32.34
C ILE A 788 11.46 -8.88 32.03
N GLU A 789 11.01 -9.93 32.71
CA GLU A 789 11.38 -11.30 32.41
C GLU A 789 10.43 -11.90 31.34
N HIS A 790 10.92 -12.06 30.11
CA HIS A 790 10.18 -12.74 29.03
C HIS A 790 11.08 -13.70 28.27
N TRP A 791 10.63 -14.94 28.10
CA TRP A 791 11.43 -16.05 27.57
C TRP A 791 11.96 -15.87 26.14
N LYS A 792 11.37 -14.95 25.36
CA LYS A 792 11.85 -14.55 24.01
C LYS A 792 12.48 -13.16 23.92
N ALA A 793 12.21 -12.27 24.89
CA ALA A 793 12.56 -10.85 24.75
C ALA A 793 13.93 -10.46 25.36
N SER A 794 14.61 -11.41 26.00
CA SER A 794 15.91 -11.18 26.67
C SER A 794 17.05 -10.81 25.70
N GLY A 795 16.92 -11.16 24.41
CA GLY A 795 17.92 -10.90 23.37
C GLY A 795 17.69 -9.63 22.54
N LEU A 796 16.70 -8.81 22.87
CA LEU A 796 16.37 -7.61 22.08
C LEU A 796 17.39 -6.49 22.30
N ASP A 797 17.98 -5.97 21.23
CA ASP A 797 18.85 -4.78 21.29
C ASP A 797 18.10 -3.51 20.88
N PHE A 798 18.04 -2.53 21.79
CA PHE A 798 17.44 -1.21 21.56
C PHE A 798 18.46 -0.11 21.26
N SER A 799 19.76 -0.43 21.27
CA SER A 799 20.84 0.52 21.02
C SER A 799 20.66 1.33 19.72
N PRO A 800 20.19 0.76 18.59
CA PRO A 800 20.00 1.52 17.35
C PRO A 800 18.87 2.54 17.44
N ILE A 801 17.79 2.23 18.16
CA ILE A 801 16.65 3.15 18.37
C ILE A 801 17.06 4.30 19.28
N LEU A 802 17.83 4.02 20.34
CA LEU A 802 18.18 5.00 21.37
C LEU A 802 19.39 5.86 20.99
N TYR A 803 20.08 5.55 19.90
CA TYR A 803 21.22 6.30 19.40
C TYR A 803 20.90 7.78 19.16
N GLN A 804 21.81 8.66 19.59
CA GLN A 804 21.76 10.10 19.30
C GLN A 804 22.91 10.48 18.35
N PRO A 805 22.62 11.07 17.18
CA PRO A 805 23.66 11.60 16.31
C PRO A 805 24.50 12.69 16.99
N GLU A 806 25.82 12.57 16.88
CA GLU A 806 26.77 13.59 17.34
C GLU A 806 26.86 14.73 16.31
N VAL A 807 26.11 15.81 16.55
CA VAL A 807 26.09 17.03 15.72
C VAL A 807 26.28 18.28 16.57
N GLY A 808 26.76 19.37 15.95
CA GLY A 808 26.96 20.65 16.62
C GLY A 808 25.64 21.29 17.08
N PRO A 809 25.68 22.22 18.06
CA PRO A 809 24.50 22.87 18.63
C PRO A 809 23.70 23.71 17.62
N GLU A 810 24.30 24.05 16.48
CA GLU A 810 23.65 24.73 15.36
C GLU A 810 22.66 23.85 14.59
N VAL A 811 22.72 22.52 14.76
CA VAL A 811 21.81 21.58 14.08
C VAL A 811 20.54 21.41 14.91
N GLY A 812 19.45 22.01 14.44
CA GLY A 812 18.13 21.89 15.07
C GLY A 812 17.62 20.44 15.09
N ARG A 813 17.08 20.01 16.24
CA ARG A 813 16.51 18.67 16.46
C ARG A 813 15.00 18.57 16.23
N TYR A 814 14.34 19.72 16.08
CA TYR A 814 12.91 19.86 15.81
C TYR A 814 12.71 20.98 14.78
N CYS A 815 11.49 21.14 14.25
CA CYS A 815 11.22 22.13 13.21
C CYS A 815 11.38 23.57 13.75
N GLN A 816 12.22 24.36 13.09
CA GLN A 816 12.55 25.75 13.47
C GLN A 816 12.56 26.71 12.27
N ILE A 817 12.58 26.18 11.05
CA ILE A 817 12.71 26.93 9.80
C ILE A 817 11.57 26.50 8.87
N GLU A 818 10.82 27.47 8.35
CA GLU A 818 9.80 27.22 7.35
C GLU A 818 10.42 26.85 5.99
N GLN A 819 9.73 26.03 5.21
CA GLN A 819 10.16 25.68 3.86
C GLN A 819 9.90 26.84 2.89
N ASP A 820 10.93 27.20 2.12
CA ASP A 820 10.75 28.01 0.92
C ASP A 820 10.34 27.12 -0.26
N HIS A 821 9.10 27.32 -0.71
CA HIS A 821 8.44 26.61 -1.81
C HIS A 821 8.68 27.27 -3.19
N GLY A 822 9.37 28.41 -3.25
CA GLY A 822 9.74 29.09 -4.51
C GLY A 822 8.56 29.61 -5.33
N LEU A 823 7.42 29.89 -4.68
CA LEU A 823 6.18 30.32 -5.36
C LEU A 823 6.31 31.69 -6.01
N ASP A 824 7.22 32.54 -5.52
CA ASP A 824 7.55 33.86 -6.10
C ASP A 824 8.00 33.79 -7.56
N LYS A 825 8.43 32.61 -8.01
CA LYS A 825 8.85 32.34 -9.39
C LYS A 825 7.73 31.79 -10.28
N ALA A 826 6.57 31.46 -9.71
CA ALA A 826 5.45 30.94 -10.47
C ALA A 826 4.87 32.01 -11.41
N LEU A 827 4.58 31.62 -12.66
CA LEU A 827 4.01 32.54 -13.66
C LEU A 827 2.71 33.18 -13.16
N ASP A 828 1.93 32.44 -12.37
CA ASP A 828 0.72 32.91 -11.73
C ASP A 828 0.94 34.12 -10.83
N LEU A 829 1.95 34.08 -9.93
CA LEU A 829 2.24 35.21 -9.04
C LEU A 829 2.93 36.35 -9.75
N GLN A 830 3.78 36.07 -10.74
CA GLN A 830 4.53 37.10 -11.45
C GLN A 830 3.70 37.89 -12.44
N VAL A 831 2.67 37.26 -13.03
CA VAL A 831 1.95 37.82 -14.17
C VAL A 831 0.45 37.61 -14.05
N LEU A 832 -0.02 36.37 -13.83
CA LEU A 832 -1.44 36.06 -14.05
C LEU A 832 -2.37 36.72 -13.03
N LEU A 833 -2.00 36.77 -11.75
CA LEU A 833 -2.85 37.38 -10.72
C LEU A 833 -3.08 38.87 -10.98
N ASP A 834 -2.02 39.61 -11.30
CA ASP A 834 -2.11 41.05 -11.59
C ASP A 834 -2.92 41.29 -12.86
N LEU A 835 -2.65 40.50 -13.91
CA LEU A 835 -3.38 40.57 -15.18
C LEU A 835 -4.88 40.26 -15.02
N CYS A 836 -5.23 39.29 -14.19
CA CYS A 836 -6.60 38.81 -14.00
C CYS A 836 -7.32 39.46 -12.80
N GLN A 837 -6.72 40.47 -12.17
CA GLN A 837 -7.34 41.19 -11.05
C GLN A 837 -8.77 41.70 -11.36
N PRO A 838 -9.09 42.26 -12.55
CA PRO A 838 -10.46 42.69 -12.86
C PRO A 838 -11.49 41.55 -12.82
N ALA A 839 -11.10 40.35 -13.29
CA ALA A 839 -11.95 39.16 -13.23
C ALA A 839 -12.13 38.67 -11.78
N LEU A 840 -11.05 38.67 -10.99
CA LEU A 840 -11.07 38.21 -9.60
C LEU A 840 -11.86 39.13 -8.67
N GLU A 841 -11.85 40.45 -8.91
CA GLU A 841 -12.53 41.42 -8.05
C GLU A 841 -13.97 41.69 -8.48
N ASN A 842 -14.21 41.81 -9.80
CA ASN A 842 -15.47 42.30 -10.36
C ASN A 842 -16.18 41.30 -11.27
N GLY A 843 -15.57 40.14 -11.57
CA GLY A 843 -16.12 39.19 -12.54
C GLY A 843 -16.06 39.69 -13.98
N GLU A 844 -15.17 40.64 -14.29
CA GLU A 844 -15.02 41.19 -15.64
C GLU A 844 -14.25 40.25 -16.58
N PRO A 845 -14.61 40.17 -17.87
CA PRO A 845 -13.87 39.38 -18.84
C PRO A 845 -12.43 39.86 -19.06
N VAL A 846 -11.46 38.96 -18.98
CA VAL A 846 -10.02 39.21 -19.21
C VAL A 846 -9.51 38.27 -20.29
N ALA A 847 -8.78 38.82 -21.26
CA ALA A 847 -8.08 38.04 -22.28
C ALA A 847 -6.67 38.55 -22.56
N ALA A 848 -5.72 37.63 -22.74
CA ALA A 848 -4.32 37.97 -23.05
C ALA A 848 -3.59 36.83 -23.78
N THR A 849 -2.42 37.14 -24.35
CA THR A 849 -1.49 36.16 -24.94
C THR A 849 -0.13 36.27 -24.28
N LEU A 850 0.45 35.13 -23.87
CA LEU A 850 1.64 35.05 -23.05
C LEU A 850 2.61 34.00 -23.61
N PRO A 851 3.94 34.21 -23.53
CA PRO A 851 4.90 33.15 -23.81
C PRO A 851 4.91 32.11 -22.68
N ILE A 852 5.18 30.85 -23.01
CA ILE A 852 5.37 29.78 -22.02
C ILE A 852 6.58 28.90 -22.36
N LYS A 853 7.24 28.36 -21.33
CA LYS A 853 8.38 27.44 -21.43
C LYS A 853 8.19 26.27 -20.48
N ASN A 854 8.87 25.16 -20.73
CA ASN A 854 8.76 23.94 -19.90
C ASN A 854 9.13 24.15 -18.42
N VAL A 855 9.91 25.19 -18.09
CA VAL A 855 10.21 25.59 -16.71
C VAL A 855 9.02 26.23 -15.99
N ASN A 856 8.01 26.70 -16.73
CA ASN A 856 6.76 27.22 -16.19
C ASN A 856 5.83 26.04 -15.90
N ARG A 857 5.92 25.54 -14.67
CA ARG A 857 5.11 24.43 -14.15
C ARG A 857 3.88 24.96 -13.42
N VAL A 858 2.84 24.14 -13.34
CA VAL A 858 1.63 24.38 -12.53
C VAL A 858 0.89 25.68 -12.87
N VAL A 859 0.96 26.09 -14.15
CA VAL A 859 0.41 27.36 -14.60
C VAL A 859 -1.12 27.35 -14.50
N GLY A 860 -1.68 28.40 -13.92
CA GLY A 860 -3.12 28.64 -13.73
C GLY A 860 -3.69 28.14 -12.41
N THR A 861 -2.92 27.37 -11.64
CA THR A 861 -3.42 26.75 -10.40
C THR A 861 -3.54 27.75 -9.25
N ILE A 862 -2.60 28.70 -9.09
CA ILE A 862 -2.73 29.75 -8.08
C ILE A 862 -3.87 30.69 -8.45
N LEU A 863 -3.95 31.09 -9.72
CA LEU A 863 -5.06 31.89 -10.24
C LEU A 863 -6.41 31.21 -9.97
N GLY A 864 -6.51 29.92 -10.27
CA GLY A 864 -7.67 29.10 -9.98
C GLY A 864 -8.01 29.05 -8.48
N SER A 865 -7.01 28.87 -7.62
CA SER A 865 -7.22 28.83 -6.17
C SER A 865 -7.77 30.15 -5.62
N GLU A 866 -7.29 31.29 -6.14
CA GLU A 866 -7.73 32.62 -5.74
C GLU A 866 -9.15 32.92 -6.24
N LEU A 867 -9.52 32.44 -7.43
CA LEU A 867 -10.89 32.46 -7.92
C LEU A 867 -11.80 31.62 -7.02
N THR A 868 -11.44 30.37 -6.74
CA THR A 868 -12.23 29.48 -5.88
C THR A 868 -12.38 30.00 -4.46
N ARG A 869 -11.38 30.70 -3.88
CA ARG A 869 -11.52 31.35 -2.56
C ARG A 869 -12.62 32.40 -2.53
N ARG A 870 -12.83 33.11 -3.64
CA ARG A 870 -13.80 34.22 -3.73
C ARG A 870 -15.19 33.73 -4.12
N TYR A 871 -15.27 32.78 -5.04
CA TYR A 871 -16.53 32.35 -5.68
C TYR A 871 -16.96 30.91 -5.32
N GLY A 872 -16.16 30.18 -4.54
CA GLY A 872 -16.44 28.79 -4.17
C GLY A 872 -16.42 27.84 -5.37
N GLY A 873 -17.07 26.69 -5.23
CA GLY A 873 -17.21 25.70 -6.30
C GLY A 873 -18.04 26.15 -7.50
N ALA A 874 -18.83 27.22 -7.39
CA ALA A 874 -19.63 27.76 -8.49
C ALA A 874 -18.76 28.47 -9.56
N GLY A 875 -17.59 28.98 -9.17
CA GLY A 875 -16.67 29.65 -10.07
C GLY A 875 -17.23 30.93 -10.71
N LEU A 876 -16.72 31.26 -11.89
CA LEU A 876 -17.18 32.38 -12.72
C LEU A 876 -17.89 31.84 -13.98
N PRO A 877 -18.68 32.69 -14.68
CA PRO A 877 -19.19 32.34 -16.01
C PRO A 877 -18.08 31.87 -16.95
N GLU A 878 -18.42 30.98 -17.88
CA GLU A 878 -17.49 30.43 -18.86
C GLU A 878 -16.75 31.54 -19.65
N ASP A 879 -15.47 31.30 -19.95
CA ASP A 879 -14.59 32.22 -20.68
C ASP A 879 -14.41 33.62 -20.03
N THR A 880 -14.75 33.80 -18.74
CA THR A 880 -14.48 35.08 -18.03
C THR A 880 -12.98 35.38 -17.99
N ILE A 881 -12.13 34.37 -17.81
CA ILE A 881 -10.68 34.51 -17.99
C ILE A 881 -10.27 33.62 -19.16
N ARG A 882 -9.79 34.22 -20.26
CA ARG A 882 -9.33 33.49 -21.44
C ARG A 882 -7.90 33.84 -21.81
N LEU A 883 -6.95 32.97 -21.47
CA LEU A 883 -5.53 33.20 -21.69
C LEU A 883 -4.99 32.29 -22.79
N ARG A 884 -4.26 32.86 -23.74
CA ARG A 884 -3.51 32.12 -24.76
C ARG A 884 -2.04 32.04 -24.39
N PHE A 885 -1.44 30.87 -24.54
CA PHE A 885 -0.03 30.61 -24.30
C PHE A 885 0.63 30.14 -25.59
N VAL A 886 1.88 30.57 -25.83
CA VAL A 886 2.66 30.19 -27.00
C VAL A 886 4.02 29.61 -26.55
N GLY A 887 4.28 28.35 -26.86
CA GLY A 887 5.49 27.60 -26.49
C GLY A 887 5.18 26.24 -25.87
N SER A 888 6.12 25.68 -25.11
CA SER A 888 5.93 24.39 -24.40
C SER A 888 5.57 24.62 -22.95
N ALA A 889 4.47 24.04 -22.46
CA ALA A 889 4.10 24.11 -21.06
C ALA A 889 4.84 23.07 -20.21
N GLY A 890 5.25 23.44 -19.00
CA GLY A 890 5.79 22.50 -18.03
C GLY A 890 4.74 21.53 -17.49
N GLN A 891 5.14 20.71 -16.53
CA GLN A 891 4.23 19.76 -15.86
C GLN A 891 3.05 20.49 -15.20
N SER A 892 1.92 19.80 -15.08
CA SER A 892 0.72 20.25 -14.35
C SER A 892 0.06 21.53 -14.91
N PHE A 893 0.17 21.78 -16.22
CA PHE A 893 -0.52 22.91 -16.85
C PHE A 893 -2.04 22.82 -16.67
N GLY A 894 -2.66 23.85 -16.09
CA GLY A 894 -4.09 23.89 -15.82
C GLY A 894 -4.55 22.97 -14.66
N ALA A 895 -3.64 22.56 -13.77
CA ALA A 895 -4.00 21.69 -12.66
C ALA A 895 -5.02 22.34 -11.70
N PHE A 896 -6.02 21.57 -11.26
CA PHE A 896 -7.10 21.99 -10.36
C PHE A 896 -7.89 23.23 -10.79
N MET A 897 -7.85 23.57 -12.09
CA MET A 897 -8.43 24.82 -12.58
C MET A 897 -9.97 24.80 -12.49
N PRO A 898 -10.60 25.78 -11.83
CA PRO A 898 -12.04 25.85 -11.65
C PRO A 898 -12.76 26.39 -12.88
N GLN A 899 -14.10 26.33 -12.85
CA GLN A 899 -14.97 26.94 -13.85
C GLN A 899 -14.75 28.46 -13.99
N GLY A 900 -14.76 28.92 -15.24
CA GLY A 900 -14.61 30.33 -15.62
C GLY A 900 -13.25 30.70 -16.21
N ILE A 901 -12.29 29.77 -16.18
CA ILE A 901 -10.96 29.94 -16.77
C ILE A 901 -10.83 29.03 -18.01
N THR A 902 -10.33 29.61 -19.10
CA THR A 902 -10.06 28.95 -20.38
C THR A 902 -8.63 29.22 -20.81
N PHE A 903 -7.83 28.15 -20.96
CA PHE A 903 -6.47 28.23 -21.50
C PHE A 903 -6.39 27.66 -22.91
N ASP A 904 -5.72 28.39 -23.79
CA ASP A 904 -5.47 28.04 -25.18
C ASP A 904 -3.95 27.96 -25.39
N LEU A 905 -3.40 26.77 -25.61
CA LEU A 905 -1.98 26.52 -25.76
C LEU A 905 -1.63 26.24 -27.22
N GLU A 906 -0.90 27.16 -27.83
CA GLU A 906 -0.23 26.95 -29.12
C GLU A 906 1.18 26.39 -28.89
N GLY A 907 1.37 25.11 -29.13
CA GLY A 907 2.60 24.38 -28.84
C GLY A 907 2.33 22.97 -28.32
N ASP A 908 2.98 22.61 -27.21
CA ASP A 908 2.90 21.30 -26.56
C ASP A 908 2.91 21.44 -25.03
N ALA A 909 2.54 20.37 -24.31
CA ALA A 909 2.61 20.32 -22.86
C ALA A 909 3.27 19.03 -22.36
N ASN A 910 3.92 19.11 -21.21
CA ASN A 910 4.47 17.94 -20.52
C ASN A 910 3.37 17.17 -19.76
N ASP A 911 3.79 16.24 -18.89
CA ASP A 911 2.91 15.39 -18.09
C ASP A 911 1.93 16.18 -17.22
N TYR A 912 0.86 15.51 -16.80
CA TYR A 912 -0.15 16.02 -15.85
C TYR A 912 -0.99 17.20 -16.38
N PHE A 913 -1.09 17.35 -17.70
CA PHE A 913 -1.99 18.32 -18.32
C PHE A 913 -3.42 18.18 -17.78
N GLY A 914 -3.98 19.25 -17.21
CA GLY A 914 -5.33 19.24 -16.64
C GLY A 914 -5.51 18.33 -15.42
N LYS A 915 -4.44 18.00 -14.68
CA LYS A 915 -4.50 17.23 -13.43
C LYS A 915 -5.56 17.78 -12.47
N GLY A 916 -6.49 16.93 -12.02
CA GLY A 916 -7.56 17.33 -11.11
C GLY A 916 -8.47 18.47 -11.61
N LEU A 917 -8.62 18.64 -12.94
CA LEU A 917 -9.45 19.70 -13.52
C LEU A 917 -10.83 19.78 -12.84
N SER A 918 -11.19 21.00 -12.42
CA SER A 918 -12.33 21.26 -11.53
C SER A 918 -13.37 22.20 -12.18
N GLY A 919 -13.50 22.13 -13.51
CA GLY A 919 -14.49 22.91 -14.28
C GLY A 919 -13.90 23.83 -15.35
N GLY A 920 -12.57 24.01 -15.37
CA GLY A 920 -11.91 24.83 -16.39
C GLY A 920 -11.96 24.23 -17.80
N LYS A 921 -11.54 25.02 -18.80
CA LYS A 921 -11.41 24.59 -20.20
C LYS A 921 -9.97 24.66 -20.68
N LEU A 922 -9.46 23.57 -21.26
CA LEU A 922 -8.08 23.47 -21.75
C LEU A 922 -8.05 23.11 -23.23
N ILE A 923 -7.37 23.92 -24.04
CA ILE A 923 -7.22 23.71 -25.48
C ILE A 923 -5.72 23.62 -25.78
N VAL A 924 -5.31 22.65 -26.59
CA VAL A 924 -3.91 22.55 -27.06
C VAL A 924 -3.87 22.14 -28.53
N ALA A 925 -3.09 22.89 -29.30
CA ALA A 925 -2.88 22.65 -30.73
C ALA A 925 -1.46 23.01 -31.14
N PRO A 926 -0.89 22.33 -32.14
CA PRO A 926 0.43 22.68 -32.65
C PRO A 926 0.42 24.08 -33.28
N PRO A 927 1.58 24.75 -33.38
CA PRO A 927 1.68 26.02 -34.08
C PRO A 927 1.17 25.93 -35.53
N PRO A 928 0.61 27.02 -36.08
CA PRO A 928 0.24 27.05 -37.49
C PRO A 928 1.45 26.77 -38.40
N GLY A 929 1.25 25.95 -39.44
CA GLY A 929 2.27 25.68 -40.45
C GLY A 929 3.26 24.56 -40.12
N VAL A 930 2.98 23.72 -39.11
CA VAL A 930 3.71 22.46 -38.91
C VAL A 930 3.62 21.56 -40.14
N THR A 931 4.70 20.83 -40.43
CA THR A 931 4.80 19.93 -41.59
C THR A 931 4.56 18.46 -41.25
N PHE A 932 4.48 18.12 -39.96
CA PHE A 932 4.15 16.78 -39.49
C PHE A 932 2.64 16.64 -39.30
N THR A 933 2.15 15.40 -39.34
CA THR A 933 0.76 15.03 -39.08
C THR A 933 0.46 15.10 -37.58
N PRO A 934 -0.38 16.02 -37.08
CA PRO A 934 -0.61 16.17 -35.64
C PRO A 934 -1.15 14.89 -34.97
N GLU A 935 -2.07 14.18 -35.63
CA GLU A 935 -2.67 12.95 -35.12
C GLU A 935 -1.72 11.74 -35.02
N GLU A 936 -0.48 11.88 -35.49
CA GLU A 936 0.59 10.86 -35.38
C GLU A 936 1.69 11.28 -34.38
N ASN A 937 1.57 12.45 -33.76
CA ASN A 937 2.63 13.05 -32.94
C ASN A 937 2.14 13.38 -31.53
N ILE A 938 3.01 13.14 -30.54
CA ILE A 938 2.72 13.45 -29.13
C ILE A 938 2.68 14.97 -28.95
N ILE A 939 1.59 15.47 -28.36
CA ILE A 939 1.40 16.89 -28.04
C ILE A 939 1.24 17.14 -26.53
N ILE A 940 0.75 16.15 -25.78
CA ILE A 940 0.71 16.19 -24.32
C ILE A 940 1.31 14.92 -23.72
N GLY A 941 1.94 15.06 -22.55
CA GLY A 941 2.56 13.96 -21.82
C GLY A 941 1.58 12.97 -21.19
N ASN A 942 2.09 12.21 -20.24
CA ASN A 942 1.41 11.15 -19.52
C ASN A 942 0.45 11.68 -18.44
N VAL A 943 -0.50 10.82 -18.03
CA VAL A 943 -1.32 11.01 -16.82
C VAL A 943 -2.13 12.33 -16.86
N ALA A 944 -2.51 12.74 -18.07
CA ALA A 944 -3.37 13.90 -18.28
C ALA A 944 -4.77 13.65 -17.68
N PHE A 945 -5.35 14.71 -17.10
CA PHE A 945 -6.65 14.70 -16.42
C PHE A 945 -6.77 13.74 -15.23
N TYR A 946 -5.65 13.41 -14.59
CA TYR A 946 -5.67 12.51 -13.44
C TYR A 946 -6.59 13.02 -12.33
N GLY A 947 -7.64 12.26 -12.02
CA GLY A 947 -8.61 12.61 -10.99
C GLY A 947 -9.48 13.83 -11.29
N ALA A 948 -9.57 14.26 -12.55
CA ALA A 948 -10.39 15.40 -12.95
C ALA A 948 -11.88 15.15 -12.63
N THR A 949 -12.57 16.19 -12.16
CA THR A 949 -13.97 16.07 -11.68
C THR A 949 -14.97 16.81 -12.56
N ALA A 950 -14.53 17.83 -13.31
CA ALA A 950 -15.38 18.61 -14.21
C ALA A 950 -14.51 19.41 -15.19
N GLY A 951 -15.11 19.87 -16.29
CA GLY A 951 -14.48 20.74 -17.28
C GLY A 951 -14.50 20.14 -18.68
N GLU A 952 -13.82 20.82 -19.61
CA GLU A 952 -13.70 20.37 -21.00
C GLU A 952 -12.28 20.50 -21.54
N SER A 953 -11.88 19.62 -22.46
CA SER A 953 -10.61 19.78 -23.16
C SER A 953 -10.61 19.29 -24.61
N TYR A 954 -9.81 19.96 -25.44
CA TYR A 954 -9.71 19.73 -26.88
C TYR A 954 -8.22 19.69 -27.29
N ILE A 955 -7.75 18.53 -27.74
CA ILE A 955 -6.32 18.21 -27.92
C ILE A 955 -6.06 17.77 -29.35
N ARG A 956 -5.38 18.60 -30.15
CA ARG A 956 -5.00 18.27 -31.53
C ARG A 956 -3.65 17.57 -31.59
N GLY A 957 -3.67 16.28 -31.26
CA GLY A 957 -2.53 15.37 -31.33
C GLY A 957 -2.68 14.18 -30.41
N VAL A 958 -1.59 13.44 -30.20
CA VAL A 958 -1.53 12.23 -29.37
C VAL A 958 -1.19 12.58 -27.92
N ALA A 959 -1.91 11.99 -26.98
CA ALA A 959 -1.58 12.02 -25.56
C ALA A 959 -0.75 10.78 -25.16
N GLY A 960 0.09 10.93 -24.14
CA GLY A 960 0.88 9.83 -23.59
C GLY A 960 0.06 8.75 -22.87
N GLU A 961 0.75 8.03 -21.99
CA GLU A 961 0.24 6.91 -21.21
C GLU A 961 -0.76 7.36 -20.14
N ARG A 962 -1.70 6.49 -19.75
CA ARG A 962 -2.67 6.73 -18.66
C ARG A 962 -3.51 7.99 -18.81
N PHE A 963 -3.85 8.33 -20.06
CA PHE A 963 -4.74 9.43 -20.37
C PHE A 963 -6.10 9.26 -19.67
N CYS A 964 -6.61 10.31 -19.01
CA CYS A 964 -7.88 10.28 -18.27
C CYS A 964 -7.95 9.22 -17.16
N VAL A 965 -6.80 8.81 -16.60
CA VAL A 965 -6.78 7.91 -15.44
C VAL A 965 -7.57 8.53 -14.28
N ARG A 966 -8.46 7.76 -13.67
CA ARG A 966 -9.36 8.24 -12.60
C ARG A 966 -10.22 9.46 -12.98
N ASN A 967 -10.52 9.69 -14.26
CA ASN A 967 -11.48 10.73 -14.66
C ASN A 967 -12.85 10.47 -14.01
N SER A 968 -13.39 11.49 -13.35
CA SER A 968 -14.67 11.47 -12.66
C SER A 968 -15.71 12.41 -13.28
N GLY A 969 -15.38 13.17 -14.31
CA GLY A 969 -16.35 14.11 -14.91
C GLY A 969 -15.87 15.08 -15.98
N VAL A 970 -14.63 15.00 -16.48
CA VAL A 970 -14.18 15.84 -17.60
C VAL A 970 -14.67 15.30 -18.95
N ASN A 971 -15.04 16.19 -19.86
CA ASN A 971 -15.35 15.88 -21.25
C ASN A 971 -14.15 16.23 -22.15
N VAL A 972 -13.60 15.27 -22.89
CA VAL A 972 -12.36 15.47 -23.65
C VAL A 972 -12.45 14.93 -25.06
N VAL A 973 -11.86 15.65 -26.02
CA VAL A 973 -11.60 15.17 -27.38
C VAL A 973 -10.09 15.15 -27.65
N VAL A 974 -9.57 14.03 -28.12
CA VAL A 974 -8.13 13.80 -28.40
C VAL A 974 -7.95 12.99 -29.69
N GLU A 975 -6.79 13.11 -30.34
CA GLU A 975 -6.53 12.49 -31.65
C GLU A 975 -5.75 11.17 -31.56
N GLY A 976 -5.30 10.77 -30.37
CA GLY A 976 -4.73 9.46 -30.07
C GLY A 976 -4.27 9.37 -28.62
N VAL A 977 -4.10 8.16 -28.09
CA VAL A 977 -3.69 7.94 -26.68
C VAL A 977 -2.75 6.74 -26.56
N GLY A 978 -1.84 6.77 -25.57
CA GLY A 978 -0.97 5.63 -25.20
C GLY A 978 -1.69 4.48 -24.49
N ASP A 979 -0.94 3.58 -23.84
CA ASP A 979 -1.48 2.47 -23.06
C ASP A 979 -2.22 2.99 -21.81
N HIS A 980 -3.12 2.15 -21.27
CA HIS A 980 -3.89 2.41 -20.06
C HIS A 980 -4.80 3.67 -20.15
N GLY A 981 -5.25 4.04 -21.34
CA GLY A 981 -6.25 5.10 -21.51
C GLY A 981 -7.55 4.80 -20.74
N CYS A 982 -8.12 5.82 -20.09
CA CYS A 982 -9.34 5.74 -19.28
C CYS A 982 -9.29 4.75 -18.10
N GLU A 983 -8.10 4.39 -17.63
CA GLU A 983 -7.93 3.49 -16.48
C GLU A 983 -8.63 4.05 -15.22
N TYR A 984 -9.38 3.21 -14.50
CA TYR A 984 -10.21 3.61 -13.34
C TYR A 984 -11.17 4.79 -13.57
N MET A 985 -11.55 5.12 -14.81
CA MET A 985 -12.52 6.18 -15.06
C MET A 985 -13.87 5.85 -14.40
N THR A 986 -14.47 6.83 -13.73
CA THR A 986 -15.75 6.70 -13.01
C THR A 986 -16.81 7.70 -13.48
N GLY A 987 -16.47 8.62 -14.37
CA GLY A 987 -17.39 9.59 -14.95
C GLY A 987 -16.72 10.45 -16.02
N GLY A 988 -17.52 11.26 -16.71
CA GLY A 988 -17.06 12.09 -17.84
C GLY A 988 -17.24 11.40 -19.20
N ARG A 989 -16.80 12.07 -20.26
CA ARG A 989 -16.87 11.57 -21.64
C ARG A 989 -15.55 11.78 -22.36
N VAL A 990 -15.04 10.75 -23.01
CA VAL A 990 -13.77 10.82 -23.73
C VAL A 990 -14.00 10.42 -25.18
N VAL A 991 -13.64 11.27 -26.13
CA VAL A 991 -13.68 10.97 -27.58
C VAL A 991 -12.24 10.86 -28.07
N VAL A 992 -11.88 9.70 -28.63
CA VAL A 992 -10.58 9.44 -29.23
C VAL A 992 -10.75 9.25 -30.74
N LEU A 993 -10.19 10.17 -31.53
CA LEU A 993 -10.34 10.19 -32.99
C LEU A 993 -9.30 9.33 -33.73
N GLY A 994 -8.30 8.79 -33.03
CA GLY A 994 -7.24 7.95 -33.59
C GLY A 994 -6.89 6.74 -32.73
N LYS A 995 -5.64 6.27 -32.82
CA LYS A 995 -5.21 5.01 -32.20
C LYS A 995 -5.16 5.10 -30.66
N THR A 996 -5.42 3.97 -30.01
CA THR A 996 -5.24 3.78 -28.56
C THR A 996 -4.08 2.80 -28.28
N GLY A 997 -3.47 2.88 -27.10
CA GLY A 997 -2.61 1.82 -26.60
C GLY A 997 -3.40 0.64 -26.02
N ARG A 998 -2.67 -0.29 -25.40
CA ARG A 998 -3.14 -1.52 -24.75
C ARG A 998 -3.82 -1.23 -23.41
N ASN A 999 -4.61 -2.19 -22.93
CA ASN A 999 -5.27 -2.15 -21.63
C ASN A 999 -6.20 -0.93 -21.44
N PHE A 1000 -6.76 -0.43 -22.53
CA PHE A 1000 -7.71 0.68 -22.48
C PHE A 1000 -8.92 0.30 -21.61
N ALA A 1001 -9.42 1.25 -20.83
CA ALA A 1001 -10.56 1.12 -19.92
C ALA A 1001 -10.40 0.10 -18.76
N ALA A 1002 -9.17 -0.32 -18.43
CA ALA A 1002 -8.95 -1.20 -17.28
C ALA A 1002 -9.48 -0.57 -15.97
N GLY A 1003 -10.39 -1.28 -15.31
CA GLY A 1003 -11.04 -0.80 -14.08
C GLY A 1003 -11.99 0.39 -14.27
N MET A 1004 -12.33 0.78 -15.51
CA MET A 1004 -13.32 1.80 -15.80
C MET A 1004 -14.70 1.33 -15.31
N SER A 1005 -15.28 2.07 -14.37
CA SER A 1005 -16.54 1.69 -13.71
C SER A 1005 -17.65 2.72 -13.88
N GLY A 1006 -17.44 3.75 -14.71
CA GLY A 1006 -18.42 4.77 -15.03
C GLY A 1006 -17.91 5.80 -16.03
N GLY A 1007 -18.84 6.49 -16.69
CA GLY A 1007 -18.56 7.40 -17.82
C GLY A 1007 -18.59 6.68 -19.17
N PHE A 1008 -18.32 7.42 -20.25
CA PHE A 1008 -18.35 6.91 -21.62
C PHE A 1008 -17.05 7.25 -22.36
N ALA A 1009 -16.54 6.30 -23.14
CA ALA A 1009 -15.40 6.50 -24.03
C ALA A 1009 -15.82 6.09 -25.45
N TYR A 1010 -15.66 7.02 -26.40
CA TYR A 1010 -15.97 6.83 -27.81
C TYR A 1010 -14.65 6.76 -28.57
N VAL A 1011 -14.35 5.62 -29.17
CA VAL A 1011 -13.09 5.39 -29.88
C VAL A 1011 -13.39 5.17 -31.37
N LEU A 1012 -12.79 5.99 -32.22
CA LEU A 1012 -12.87 5.81 -33.66
C LEU A 1012 -11.88 4.73 -34.10
N ASP A 1013 -12.39 3.51 -34.27
CA ASP A 1013 -11.60 2.34 -34.66
C ASP A 1013 -11.45 2.22 -36.19
N TRP A 1014 -10.40 2.85 -36.72
CA TRP A 1014 -10.10 2.85 -38.15
C TRP A 1014 -9.71 1.46 -38.70
N GLU A 1015 -9.08 0.62 -37.89
CA GLU A 1015 -8.50 -0.67 -38.31
C GLU A 1015 -9.40 -1.86 -37.95
N GLY A 1016 -10.40 -1.67 -37.09
CA GLY A 1016 -11.32 -2.71 -36.64
C GLY A 1016 -10.72 -3.65 -35.60
N ASP A 1017 -9.65 -3.23 -34.92
CA ASP A 1017 -8.86 -4.05 -34.00
C ASP A 1017 -8.85 -3.53 -32.55
N PHE A 1018 -9.62 -2.48 -32.24
CA PHE A 1018 -9.65 -1.87 -30.90
C PHE A 1018 -9.99 -2.88 -29.79
N ALA A 1019 -10.86 -3.85 -30.08
CA ALA A 1019 -11.22 -4.90 -29.14
C ALA A 1019 -10.03 -5.72 -28.62
N THR A 1020 -8.91 -5.79 -29.37
CA THR A 1020 -7.68 -6.48 -28.93
C THR A 1020 -6.85 -5.68 -27.91
N ARG A 1021 -7.12 -4.37 -27.81
CA ARG A 1021 -6.41 -3.42 -26.96
C ARG A 1021 -7.25 -2.95 -25.75
N CYS A 1022 -8.55 -3.22 -25.75
CA CYS A 1022 -9.46 -2.90 -24.65
C CYS A 1022 -9.45 -4.01 -23.57
N ASN A 1023 -9.56 -3.61 -22.30
CA ASN A 1023 -9.77 -4.52 -21.18
C ASN A 1023 -11.28 -4.67 -20.90
N PRO A 1024 -11.90 -5.82 -21.17
CA PRO A 1024 -13.35 -6.00 -21.06
C PRO A 1024 -13.83 -6.38 -19.64
N GLU A 1025 -12.98 -6.32 -18.60
CA GLU A 1025 -13.35 -6.80 -17.26
C GLU A 1025 -14.55 -6.05 -16.65
N MET A 1026 -14.69 -4.75 -16.95
CA MET A 1026 -15.74 -3.89 -16.37
C MET A 1026 -16.49 -3.04 -17.41
N VAL A 1027 -16.19 -3.20 -18.70
CA VAL A 1027 -16.79 -2.41 -19.78
C VAL A 1027 -17.30 -3.31 -20.89
N ASP A 1028 -18.38 -2.87 -21.54
CA ASP A 1028 -18.91 -3.46 -22.76
C ASP A 1028 -18.51 -2.59 -23.97
N LEU A 1029 -18.39 -3.22 -25.14
CA LEU A 1029 -18.07 -2.55 -26.40
C LEU A 1029 -19.29 -2.57 -27.31
N ASP A 1030 -19.87 -1.39 -27.54
CA ASP A 1030 -21.05 -1.21 -28.38
C ASP A 1030 -20.80 -0.19 -29.50
N ARG A 1031 -21.61 -0.28 -30.56
CA ARG A 1031 -21.65 0.74 -31.60
C ARG A 1031 -22.43 1.96 -31.12
N LEU A 1032 -22.07 3.13 -31.64
CA LEU A 1032 -22.77 4.37 -31.37
C LEU A 1032 -24.10 4.43 -32.14
N GLU A 1033 -25.18 3.94 -31.53
CA GLU A 1033 -26.50 3.86 -32.17
C GLU A 1033 -27.56 4.79 -31.55
N LEU A 1034 -27.35 5.24 -30.32
CA LEU A 1034 -28.30 6.09 -29.61
C LEU A 1034 -28.27 7.51 -30.19
N ALA A 1035 -29.43 7.98 -30.68
CA ALA A 1035 -29.54 9.27 -31.36
C ALA A 1035 -29.07 10.46 -30.49
N GLU A 1036 -29.32 10.42 -29.19
CA GLU A 1036 -28.87 11.46 -28.24
C GLU A 1036 -27.34 11.48 -28.12
N GLU A 1037 -26.71 10.31 -28.02
CA GLU A 1037 -25.25 10.19 -27.95
C GLU A 1037 -24.58 10.59 -29.27
N ILE A 1038 -25.17 10.22 -30.42
CA ILE A 1038 -24.69 10.62 -31.75
C ILE A 1038 -24.61 12.15 -31.85
N VAL A 1039 -25.66 12.85 -31.39
CA VAL A 1039 -25.69 14.32 -31.39
C VAL A 1039 -24.64 14.89 -30.43
N GLU A 1040 -24.48 14.29 -29.25
CA GLU A 1040 -23.51 14.73 -28.25
C GLU A 1040 -22.06 14.58 -28.74
N VAL A 1041 -21.68 13.39 -29.24
CA VAL A 1041 -20.33 13.11 -29.77
C VAL A 1041 -20.03 14.01 -30.95
N LYS A 1042 -20.99 14.19 -31.87
CA LYS A 1042 -20.82 15.11 -33.00
C LYS A 1042 -20.55 16.54 -32.53
N ALA A 1043 -21.31 17.03 -31.54
CA ALA A 1043 -21.12 18.36 -30.97
C ALA A 1043 -19.76 18.52 -30.25
N MET A 1044 -19.24 17.45 -29.62
CA MET A 1044 -17.89 17.45 -29.05
C MET A 1044 -16.83 17.60 -30.14
N ILE A 1045 -16.97 16.89 -31.26
CA ILE A 1045 -16.03 16.97 -32.40
C ILE A 1045 -16.14 18.32 -33.11
N GLU A 1046 -17.35 18.88 -33.26
CA GLU A 1046 -17.55 20.24 -33.80
C GLU A 1046 -16.83 21.30 -32.95
N ARG A 1047 -16.91 21.19 -31.61
CA ARG A 1047 -16.16 22.05 -30.69
C ARG A 1047 -14.66 21.81 -30.79
N HIS A 1048 -14.22 20.56 -30.92
CA HIS A 1048 -12.80 20.24 -31.15
C HIS A 1048 -12.26 20.95 -32.39
N VAL A 1049 -12.98 20.88 -33.52
CA VAL A 1049 -12.61 21.59 -34.76
C VAL A 1049 -12.64 23.10 -34.57
N GLN A 1050 -13.65 23.63 -33.89
CA GLN A 1050 -13.77 25.06 -33.62
C GLN A 1050 -12.59 25.60 -32.82
N TYR A 1051 -12.15 24.88 -31.79
CA TYR A 1051 -11.09 25.33 -30.89
C TYR A 1051 -9.68 25.03 -31.40
N THR A 1052 -9.47 23.91 -32.10
CA THR A 1052 -8.12 23.44 -32.46
C THR A 1052 -7.80 23.55 -33.95
N ASN A 1053 -8.79 23.88 -34.79
CA ASN A 1053 -8.66 23.87 -36.24
C ASN A 1053 -8.25 22.48 -36.79
N SER A 1054 -8.63 21.39 -36.09
CA SER A 1054 -8.30 20.01 -36.43
C SER A 1054 -8.77 19.60 -37.83
N GLU A 1055 -7.84 19.09 -38.63
CA GLU A 1055 -8.10 18.52 -39.96
C GLU A 1055 -8.74 17.14 -39.86
N LEU A 1056 -8.27 16.29 -38.94
CA LEU A 1056 -8.86 15.00 -38.64
C LEU A 1056 -10.32 15.14 -38.22
N GLY A 1057 -10.63 16.06 -37.30
CA GLY A 1057 -12.00 16.32 -36.85
C GLY A 1057 -12.89 16.79 -38.00
N ARG A 1058 -12.39 17.63 -38.92
CA ARG A 1058 -13.13 18.03 -40.13
C ARG A 1058 -13.42 16.85 -41.05
N ARG A 1059 -12.45 15.96 -41.24
CA ARG A 1059 -12.62 14.75 -42.06
C ARG A 1059 -13.72 13.86 -41.47
N VAL A 1060 -13.67 13.61 -40.16
CA VAL A 1060 -14.69 12.84 -39.44
C VAL A 1060 -16.08 13.47 -39.59
N LEU A 1061 -16.20 14.80 -39.45
CA LEU A 1061 -17.49 15.49 -39.60
C LEU A 1061 -18.00 15.49 -41.06
N ALA A 1062 -17.10 15.56 -42.04
CA ALA A 1062 -17.47 15.52 -43.46
C ALA A 1062 -18.02 14.15 -43.86
N ASP A 1063 -17.44 13.08 -43.33
CA ASP A 1063 -17.80 11.68 -43.64
C ASP A 1063 -18.68 11.03 -42.55
N TRP A 1064 -19.30 11.82 -41.68
CA TRP A 1064 -20.04 11.36 -40.48
C TRP A 1064 -21.10 10.28 -40.72
N LYS A 1065 -21.70 10.21 -41.92
CA LYS A 1065 -22.70 9.18 -42.25
C LYS A 1065 -22.10 7.83 -42.66
N ALA A 1066 -20.86 7.85 -43.12
CA ALA A 1066 -20.16 6.68 -43.62
C ALA A 1066 -19.36 5.97 -42.52
N MET A 1067 -18.92 6.75 -41.52
CA MET A 1067 -18.45 6.25 -40.22
C MET A 1067 -19.63 5.80 -39.38
#